data_AF-A0A9D5EQN8-F1
#
_entry.id   AF-A0A9D5EQN8-F1
#
_cell.length_a   1.000
_cell.length_b   1.000
_cell.length_c   1.000
_cell.angle_alpha   90.00
_cell.angle_beta   90.00
_cell.angle_gamma   90.00
#
_symmetry.space_group_name_H-M   'P 1'
#
loop_
_entity.id
_entity.type
_entity.pdbx_description
1 polymer ?
#
loop_
_entity_poly.entity_id
_entity_poly.type
_entity_poly.pdbx_seq_one_letter_code
_entity_poly.pdbx_strand_id
1 'polypeptide(L)'
;MAIVTCPFCKTPLNIGVQPPRENLRCPRCNNPIRLVRGPAPVPPAPMPLPKESPEESPHERVRKVSTGKDRLIRIAIPLGYVLFVFLPMTLTIRFFLNRADDAGQQETAKAPVPAKVLHVQDEKKDTPPQPKSRPTPTPRPKGTSKPDPVRNPDPEMPEVPPKTDTVDPIPTPRDLGAELNASIAASKDPDATTRRQGAKSLGVFLGKQDNLLRRKAAETLAEMGTDAEPALAALRTAENDPDDDVQKFARQALTKWIASGQKTKQVEALLPGLKAKEPEDRIKALHKIAAFGFDGVVVSDAVIESLRDKEKSVQDAAAETLKKVNPNAEAIVLAVLGLTAKDPKVRVKTLEQIAELGPKGKIVSDLVIEAMQEKDKTVQDAAFNTLKQVNPRVEPPVATIVRGTPDERRSALPSLAELESEAECAIPLLLVMSDKPKLWGTEPYFDLFPTMLKIAPRNKRFAAAVLAAIAAPNSAAETSLTARRLAGLAQLEAIDAPLDEKVATLQLATNDNHTLPQIFKAWEQISPMDKRLTAAVLACIGGPKPVPDRIAAGIASLDVIDATTEQKVAALNGAISKGYVSAVVFDAFSKLAPNDKRFAAAVLASVATPNADPESRARRLAGIARLDAIEATPEEKVAALMVAMVDTGTISKVFEELGKIAPKDKRVVTAILEAVEAPNPDSLLAIRERRLAGIAQLGVITATTKQKVDALEAALKDKGTIAVVIKAIEDLGADAKPALPALKELKTSTNATVRNAAITAIAKIEAAIAEK
;
A
#
# COMPACT_ATOMS: atom_id res chain seq x y z
N MET A 1 30.61 7.62 4.40
CA MET A 1 30.40 6.70 3.25
C MET A 1 31.12 7.28 2.05
N ALA A 2 31.57 6.46 1.09
CA ALA A 2 32.12 6.95 -0.17
C ALA A 2 31.13 6.68 -1.30
N ILE A 3 30.66 7.73 -1.97
CA ILE A 3 29.85 7.61 -3.19
C ILE A 3 30.82 7.51 -4.38
N VAL A 4 30.87 6.34 -5.01
CA VAL A 4 31.71 6.08 -6.19
C VAL A 4 30.82 5.76 -7.37
N THR A 5 30.90 6.53 -8.46
CA THR A 5 30.16 6.21 -9.68
C THR A 5 30.86 5.08 -10.44
N CYS A 6 30.08 4.09 -10.90
CA CYS A 6 30.61 3.04 -11.75
C CYS A 6 31.16 3.64 -13.06
N PRO A 7 32.44 3.42 -13.44
CA PRO A 7 33.02 4.08 -14.61
C PRO A 7 32.30 3.70 -15.91
N PHE A 8 31.80 2.45 -15.99
CA PHE A 8 31.13 1.86 -17.15
C PHE A 8 29.68 2.34 -17.33
N CYS A 9 28.84 2.25 -16.28
CA CYS A 9 27.40 2.53 -16.37
C CYS A 9 26.93 3.78 -15.61
N LYS A 10 27.88 4.62 -15.16
CA LYS A 10 27.72 5.90 -14.42
C LYS A 10 26.84 5.88 -13.18
N THR A 11 26.36 4.71 -12.77
CA THR A 11 25.44 4.54 -11.63
C THR A 11 26.19 4.76 -10.32
N PRO A 12 25.70 5.61 -9.41
CA PRO A 12 26.35 5.86 -8.11
C PRO A 12 26.23 4.63 -7.21
N LEU A 13 27.33 4.29 -6.55
CA LEU A 13 27.43 3.17 -5.61
C LEU A 13 27.83 3.72 -4.24
N ASN A 14 27.04 3.39 -3.22
CA ASN A 14 27.27 3.86 -1.85
C ASN A 14 28.04 2.79 -1.08
N ILE A 15 29.35 2.98 -0.89
CA ILE A 15 30.24 1.97 -0.33
C ILE A 15 30.48 2.25 1.16
N GLY A 16 30.27 1.21 1.98
CA GLY A 16 30.48 1.23 3.43
C GLY A 16 31.95 1.43 3.81
N VAL A 17 32.19 1.89 5.04
CA VAL A 17 33.52 2.28 5.53
C VAL A 17 34.08 1.20 6.46
N GLN A 18 34.80 0.22 5.90
CA GLN A 18 35.83 -0.69 6.47
C GLN A 18 36.29 -1.63 5.30
N PRO A 19 37.43 -2.35 5.37
CA PRO A 19 38.29 -2.52 4.18
C PRO A 19 37.89 -3.63 3.19
N PRO A 20 38.16 -3.43 1.88
CA PRO A 20 37.88 -4.42 0.85
C PRO A 20 38.94 -5.54 0.78
N ARG A 21 38.48 -6.78 0.88
CA ARG A 21 39.20 -7.99 0.43
C ARG A 21 38.36 -8.82 -0.55
N GLU A 22 37.64 -8.18 -1.48
CA GLU A 22 36.93 -8.92 -2.54
C GLU A 22 36.62 -8.07 -3.78
N ASN A 23 36.35 -8.77 -4.89
CA ASN A 23 36.13 -8.18 -6.22
C ASN A 23 34.71 -7.61 -6.35
N LEU A 24 34.48 -6.42 -5.80
CA LEU A 24 33.24 -5.64 -5.99
C LEU A 24 32.85 -5.58 -7.47
N ARG A 25 31.66 -6.08 -7.82
CA ARG A 25 31.03 -5.94 -9.13
C ARG A 25 29.88 -4.95 -9.06
N CYS A 26 29.65 -4.19 -10.13
CA CYS A 26 28.54 -3.24 -10.18
C CYS A 26 27.20 -3.99 -10.24
N PRO A 27 26.23 -3.75 -9.32
CA PRO A 27 24.95 -4.46 -9.31
C PRO A 27 24.08 -4.20 -10.56
N ARG A 28 24.39 -3.18 -11.38
CA ARG A 28 23.63 -2.85 -12.60
C ARG A 28 24.22 -3.42 -13.89
N CYS A 29 25.55 -3.60 -13.98
CA CYS A 29 26.21 -4.07 -15.21
C CYS A 29 27.20 -5.22 -14.99
N ASN A 30 27.28 -5.76 -13.77
CA ASN A 30 28.13 -6.89 -13.35
C ASN A 30 29.66 -6.73 -13.58
N ASN A 31 30.14 -5.62 -14.14
CA ASN A 31 31.56 -5.35 -14.33
C ASN A 31 32.31 -5.14 -13.00
N PRO A 32 33.57 -5.62 -12.88
CA PRO A 32 34.37 -5.45 -11.68
C PRO A 32 34.83 -4.00 -11.49
N ILE A 33 34.99 -3.59 -10.23
CA ILE A 33 35.34 -2.23 -9.81
C ILE A 33 36.63 -2.28 -9.00
N ARG A 34 37.72 -1.75 -9.56
CA ARG A 34 38.96 -1.50 -8.80
C ARG A 34 38.87 -0.13 -8.14
N LEU A 35 38.89 -0.10 -6.81
CA LEU A 35 39.05 1.12 -6.03
C LEU A 35 40.55 1.42 -5.85
N VAL A 36 41.05 2.47 -6.50
CA VAL A 36 42.42 2.95 -6.29
C VAL A 36 42.46 3.75 -4.99
N ARG A 37 43.38 3.40 -4.07
CA ARG A 37 43.63 4.23 -2.88
C ARG A 37 44.38 5.50 -3.30
N GLY A 38 43.84 6.66 -2.93
CA GLY A 38 44.65 7.89 -2.81
C GLY A 38 45.61 7.81 -1.62
N PRO A 39 46.59 8.72 -1.52
CA PRO A 39 47.48 8.80 -0.36
C PRO A 39 46.70 9.11 0.92
N ALA A 40 47.20 8.64 2.06
CA ALA A 40 46.56 8.86 3.35
C ALA A 40 46.64 10.33 3.79
N PRO A 41 45.60 10.88 4.45
CA PRO A 41 45.65 12.24 4.98
C PRO A 41 46.65 12.31 6.16
N VAL A 42 47.41 13.40 6.20
CA VAL A 42 48.30 13.73 7.32
C VAL A 42 47.44 14.12 8.54
N PRO A 43 47.74 13.63 9.76
CA PRO A 43 46.99 14.03 10.95
C PRO A 43 47.20 15.53 11.27
N PRO A 44 46.17 16.22 11.81
CA PRO A 44 46.30 17.62 12.21
C PRO A 44 47.28 17.78 13.38
N ALA A 45 48.00 18.90 13.41
CA ALA A 45 48.92 19.23 14.49
C ALA A 45 48.17 19.49 15.82
N PRO A 46 48.76 19.17 16.99
CA PRO A 46 48.16 19.47 18.28
C PRO A 46 48.06 20.99 18.50
N MET A 47 46.93 21.42 19.08
CA MET A 47 46.77 22.82 19.49
C MET A 47 47.58 23.14 20.76
N PRO A 48 48.01 24.40 20.98
CA PRO A 48 48.87 24.75 22.10
C PRO A 48 48.17 24.61 23.46
N LEU A 49 48.94 24.22 24.49
CA LEU A 49 48.50 24.26 25.88
C LEU A 49 48.33 25.73 26.34
N PRO A 50 47.34 26.04 27.20
CA PRO A 50 47.31 27.29 27.95
C PRO A 50 48.58 27.43 28.82
N LYS A 51 49.05 28.66 29.02
CA LYS A 51 50.26 28.94 29.82
C LYS A 51 49.96 28.81 31.32
N GLU A 52 50.84 28.14 32.04
CA GLU A 52 50.90 28.17 33.51
C GLU A 52 51.65 29.42 33.99
N SER A 53 51.20 30.00 35.11
CA SER A 53 52.05 30.62 36.15
C SER A 53 51.20 31.19 37.30
N PRO A 54 51.71 31.27 38.55
CA PRO A 54 52.87 30.58 39.14
C PRO A 54 52.49 29.67 40.33
N GLU A 55 53.48 28.97 40.89
CA GLU A 55 53.37 28.15 42.11
C GLU A 55 53.40 29.00 43.39
N GLU A 56 52.74 28.55 44.47
CA GLU A 56 53.18 28.83 45.85
C GLU A 56 52.64 27.78 46.85
N SER A 57 53.28 27.65 48.02
CA SER A 57 53.01 26.62 49.05
C SER A 57 53.64 27.01 50.41
N PRO A 58 53.50 26.24 51.51
CA PRO A 58 52.41 25.37 51.98
C PRO A 58 51.92 25.74 53.41
N HIS A 59 51.01 24.94 54.00
CA HIS A 59 50.49 25.03 55.39
C HIS A 59 49.49 26.20 55.64
N GLU A 60 48.65 26.25 56.68
CA GLU A 60 48.66 25.61 58.02
C GLU A 60 47.27 25.05 58.48
N ARG A 61 47.18 24.47 59.68
CA ARG A 61 46.04 23.70 60.24
C ARG A 61 45.26 24.48 61.32
N VAL A 62 43.94 24.32 61.39
CA VAL A 62 43.16 24.38 62.66
C VAL A 62 42.09 23.27 62.70
N ARG A 63 41.82 22.72 63.90
CA ARG A 63 40.82 21.67 64.17
C ARG A 63 39.45 22.25 64.60
N LYS A 64 38.37 21.45 64.46
CA LYS A 64 37.45 21.15 65.59
C LYS A 64 36.63 19.87 65.34
N VAL A 65 35.92 19.39 66.38
CA VAL A 65 35.39 18.02 66.51
C VAL A 65 34.02 18.00 67.21
N SER A 66 33.09 17.17 66.72
CA SER A 66 31.93 16.60 67.42
C SER A 66 31.45 15.35 66.63
N THR A 67 31.52 14.11 67.13
CA THR A 67 30.57 13.43 68.04
C THR A 67 29.10 13.46 67.57
N GLY A 68 28.40 12.34 67.32
CA GLY A 68 28.79 10.91 67.31
C GLY A 68 27.58 9.95 67.41
N LYS A 69 27.86 8.64 67.52
CA LYS A 69 26.99 7.49 67.88
C LYS A 69 26.05 6.81 66.85
N ASP A 70 26.22 5.47 66.85
CA ASP A 70 25.23 4.38 66.88
C ASP A 70 24.48 3.83 65.63
N ARG A 71 24.78 2.54 65.39
CA ARG A 71 23.91 1.42 64.99
C ARG A 71 23.23 1.43 63.60
N LEU A 72 23.92 0.76 62.66
CA LEU A 72 23.30 0.02 61.56
C LEU A 72 22.36 -1.08 62.11
N ILE A 73 21.06 -0.96 61.83
CA ILE A 73 20.11 -2.08 61.89
C ILE A 73 19.79 -2.50 60.45
N ARG A 74 20.00 -3.78 60.11
CA ARG A 74 19.55 -4.34 58.84
C ARG A 74 18.06 -4.66 58.92
N ILE A 75 17.23 -3.90 58.20
CA ILE A 75 15.86 -4.29 57.88
C ILE A 75 15.81 -4.64 56.39
N ALA A 76 15.47 -5.88 56.08
CA ALA A 76 15.18 -6.30 54.71
C ALA A 76 13.73 -5.91 54.37
N ILE A 77 13.54 -5.23 53.25
CA ILE A 77 12.21 -4.91 52.71
C ILE A 77 12.04 -5.70 51.39
N PRO A 78 10.90 -6.38 51.16
CA PRO A 78 10.70 -7.19 49.95
C PRO A 78 10.73 -6.37 48.67
N LEU A 79 11.13 -7.00 47.56
CA LEU A 79 11.33 -6.37 46.24
C LEU A 79 10.05 -5.87 45.53
N GLY A 80 8.90 -5.88 46.21
CA GLY A 80 7.57 -5.67 45.61
C GLY A 80 7.09 -4.23 45.50
N TYR A 81 7.78 -3.23 46.08
CA TYR A 81 7.24 -1.86 46.24
C TYR A 81 8.00 -0.74 45.51
N VAL A 82 9.08 -1.04 44.79
CA VAL A 82 9.90 -0.03 44.07
C VAL A 82 9.28 0.36 42.70
N LEU A 83 8.34 -0.45 42.20
CA LEU A 83 7.83 -0.36 40.81
C LEU A 83 6.72 0.68 40.58
N PHE A 84 6.28 1.43 41.59
CA PHE A 84 5.06 2.26 41.50
C PHE A 84 5.28 3.79 41.55
N VAL A 85 6.53 4.28 41.56
CA VAL A 85 6.82 5.74 41.65
C VAL A 85 7.72 6.26 40.52
N PHE A 86 8.45 5.39 39.80
CA PHE A 86 9.47 5.82 38.82
C PHE A 86 9.01 5.91 37.35
N LEU A 87 7.73 5.68 37.04
CA LEU A 87 7.21 5.78 35.67
C LEU A 87 6.91 7.20 35.12
N PRO A 88 6.52 8.23 35.91
CA PRO A 88 6.06 9.50 35.35
C PRO A 88 7.17 10.53 35.05
N MET A 89 8.38 10.41 35.61
CA MET A 89 9.44 11.43 35.45
C MET A 89 10.33 11.26 34.19
N THR A 90 10.37 10.08 33.58
CA THR A 90 11.23 9.84 32.39
C THR A 90 10.57 10.32 31.08
N LEU A 91 9.24 10.41 31.05
CA LEU A 91 8.47 10.90 29.90
C LEU A 91 8.59 12.43 29.70
N THR A 92 8.54 13.21 30.78
CA THR A 92 8.62 14.68 30.73
C THR A 92 9.99 15.19 30.25
N ILE A 93 11.08 14.54 30.65
CA ILE A 93 12.44 14.93 30.22
C ILE A 93 12.62 14.72 28.70
N ARG A 94 12.06 13.63 28.14
CA ARG A 94 12.16 13.34 26.70
C ARG A 94 11.27 14.24 25.84
N PHE A 95 10.22 14.81 26.41
CA PHE A 95 9.34 15.78 25.73
C PHE A 95 10.02 17.15 25.55
N PHE A 96 10.81 17.60 26.52
CA PHE A 96 11.46 18.93 26.46
C PHE A 96 12.73 18.97 25.58
N LEU A 97 13.54 17.91 25.55
CA LEU A 97 14.79 17.90 24.78
C LEU A 97 14.59 17.89 23.25
N ASN A 98 13.45 17.37 22.76
CA ASN A 98 13.13 17.32 21.33
C ASN A 98 12.56 18.63 20.75
N ARG A 99 12.65 19.75 21.47
CA ARG A 99 12.11 21.06 21.05
C ARG A 99 13.15 22.20 21.03
N ALA A 100 14.44 21.87 21.06
CA ALA A 100 15.54 22.84 21.15
C ALA A 100 16.15 23.26 19.80
N ASP A 101 16.03 22.45 18.73
CA ASP A 101 16.76 22.66 17.47
C ASP A 101 16.05 23.54 16.42
N ASP A 102 14.74 23.79 16.57
CA ASP A 102 13.90 24.56 15.61
C ASP A 102 13.43 25.92 16.17
N ALA A 103 14.34 26.69 16.79
CA ALA A 103 14.04 28.02 17.36
C ALA A 103 15.19 29.02 17.14
N GLY A 104 15.51 29.31 15.87
CA GLY A 104 16.81 29.91 15.51
C GLY A 104 16.86 30.98 14.43
N GLN A 105 15.82 31.83 14.22
CA GLN A 105 15.97 33.17 13.60
C GLN A 105 14.70 34.03 13.64
N GLN A 106 14.64 34.98 14.58
CA GLN A 106 14.00 36.29 14.37
C GLN A 106 14.58 37.31 15.37
N GLU A 107 14.77 38.55 14.91
CA GLU A 107 15.53 39.57 15.64
C GLU A 107 14.66 40.35 16.62
N THR A 108 15.20 40.70 17.79
CA THR A 108 14.50 41.56 18.77
C THR A 108 15.21 42.89 18.99
N ALA A 109 14.57 43.95 18.47
CA ALA A 109 14.57 45.35 18.93
C ALA A 109 15.83 45.99 19.57
N LYS A 110 16.26 47.13 19.00
CA LYS A 110 16.87 48.22 19.77
C LYS A 110 15.85 49.32 20.03
N ALA A 111 15.86 49.85 21.26
CA ALA A 111 15.00 50.94 21.73
C ALA A 111 15.64 52.33 21.46
N PRO A 112 14.88 53.45 21.58
CA PRO A 112 15.23 54.73 20.95
C PRO A 112 16.00 55.71 21.85
N VAL A 113 16.68 56.67 21.22
CA VAL A 113 17.22 57.92 21.78
C VAL A 113 17.23 59.02 20.68
N PRO A 114 17.29 60.32 21.00
CA PRO A 114 16.39 61.28 20.33
C PRO A 114 17.04 62.40 19.51
N ALA A 115 16.17 63.07 18.73
CA ALA A 115 16.18 64.47 18.29
C ALA A 115 17.52 65.16 17.92
N LYS A 116 17.63 65.56 16.64
CA LYS A 116 18.25 66.83 16.27
C LYS A 116 17.55 67.48 15.06
N VAL A 117 17.59 68.81 15.03
CA VAL A 117 16.82 69.70 14.14
C VAL A 117 17.66 70.10 12.92
N LEU A 118 17.03 70.29 11.75
CA LEU A 118 17.32 71.38 10.80
C LEU A 118 16.22 71.52 9.72
N HIS A 119 16.21 72.68 9.05
CA HIS A 119 15.17 73.23 8.14
C HIS A 119 14.65 72.28 7.05
N VAL A 120 13.35 72.23 6.71
CA VAL A 120 12.43 73.29 6.20
C VAL A 120 12.78 73.75 4.78
N GLN A 121 11.92 73.39 3.82
CA GLN A 121 11.41 74.28 2.78
C GLN A 121 10.09 73.76 2.19
N ASP A 122 9.28 74.69 1.70
CA ASP A 122 7.87 74.49 1.33
C ASP A 122 7.68 74.01 -0.13
N GLU A 123 6.57 73.33 -0.43
CA GLU A 123 5.41 74.00 -1.07
C GLU A 123 4.25 73.06 -1.48
N LYS A 124 3.04 73.66 -1.45
CA LYS A 124 1.83 73.40 -2.26
C LYS A 124 1.04 72.08 -2.15
N LYS A 125 -0.27 72.28 -2.08
CA LYS A 125 -1.36 71.30 -2.22
C LYS A 125 -1.57 70.96 -3.71
N ASP A 126 -2.29 69.88 -4.00
CA ASP A 126 -3.68 70.01 -4.49
C ASP A 126 -4.45 68.67 -4.49
N THR A 127 -5.78 68.78 -4.53
CA THR A 127 -6.77 67.68 -4.41
C THR A 127 -7.17 67.08 -5.77
N PRO A 128 -7.86 65.91 -5.82
CA PRO A 128 -7.86 65.05 -7.01
C PRO A 128 -8.89 65.41 -8.09
N PRO A 129 -8.65 65.01 -9.37
CA PRO A 129 -9.62 65.11 -10.45
C PRO A 129 -10.63 63.94 -10.49
N GLN A 130 -11.86 64.24 -10.93
CA GLN A 130 -12.94 63.26 -11.19
C GLN A 130 -13.04 62.91 -12.70
N PRO A 131 -13.96 62.02 -13.16
CA PRO A 131 -13.75 61.23 -14.40
C PRO A 131 -13.99 61.98 -15.72
N LYS A 132 -13.50 61.39 -16.81
CA LYS A 132 -13.77 61.81 -18.21
C LYS A 132 -14.63 60.80 -18.97
N SER A 133 -15.24 61.26 -20.05
CA SER A 133 -16.45 60.69 -20.65
C SER A 133 -16.24 60.04 -22.04
N ARG A 134 -17.32 59.38 -22.49
CA ARG A 134 -17.54 58.66 -23.75
C ARG A 134 -17.10 59.40 -25.03
N PRO A 135 -16.42 58.75 -26.00
CA PRO A 135 -16.25 59.25 -27.36
C PRO A 135 -17.46 58.94 -28.28
N THR A 136 -17.69 59.80 -29.27
CA THR A 136 -18.66 59.62 -30.37
C THR A 136 -18.03 60.12 -31.69
N PRO A 137 -18.56 59.79 -32.88
CA PRO A 137 -17.74 59.63 -34.10
C PRO A 137 -17.36 60.93 -34.85
N THR A 138 -16.33 60.82 -35.68
CA THR A 138 -15.84 61.87 -36.60
C THR A 138 -16.50 61.83 -37.99
N PRO A 139 -16.49 62.94 -38.78
CA PRO A 139 -17.38 63.14 -39.92
C PRO A 139 -16.74 62.97 -41.33
N ARG A 140 -17.58 62.95 -42.37
CA ARG A 140 -17.17 63.07 -43.79
C ARG A 140 -16.89 64.53 -44.21
N PRO A 141 -16.00 64.78 -45.18
CA PRO A 141 -15.96 66.04 -45.96
C PRO A 141 -16.98 66.03 -47.14
N LYS A 142 -17.29 67.21 -47.70
CA LYS A 142 -18.14 67.41 -48.89
C LYS A 142 -17.83 68.75 -49.61
N GLY A 143 -17.96 68.77 -50.94
CA GLY A 143 -18.02 69.98 -51.79
C GLY A 143 -16.66 70.55 -52.24
N THR A 144 -16.54 71.31 -53.35
CA THR A 144 -17.44 71.67 -54.48
C THR A 144 -16.56 71.95 -55.73
N SER A 145 -16.96 72.19 -56.98
CA SER A 145 -18.23 72.38 -57.75
C SER A 145 -17.96 71.93 -59.23
N LYS A 146 -18.64 72.25 -60.35
CA LYS A 146 -19.74 73.18 -60.75
C LYS A 146 -20.59 72.50 -61.89
N PRO A 147 -21.12 73.11 -63.01
CA PRO A 147 -22.15 72.47 -63.85
C PRO A 147 -21.75 72.15 -65.33
N ASP A 148 -22.71 71.59 -66.07
CA ASP A 148 -22.64 71.07 -67.46
C ASP A 148 -23.00 72.06 -68.59
N PRO A 149 -22.80 71.68 -69.87
CA PRO A 149 -23.79 71.99 -70.91
C PRO A 149 -24.05 70.90 -72.00
N VAL A 150 -25.34 70.52 -72.16
CA VAL A 150 -26.12 70.47 -73.42
C VAL A 150 -25.64 69.62 -74.65
N ARG A 151 -26.20 68.40 -74.78
CA ARG A 151 -27.03 67.86 -75.92
C ARG A 151 -26.44 67.55 -77.34
N ASN A 152 -26.28 66.24 -77.62
CA ASN A 152 -26.46 65.50 -78.91
C ASN A 152 -25.56 65.83 -80.14
N PRO A 153 -25.46 64.96 -81.19
CA PRO A 153 -25.88 63.54 -81.36
C PRO A 153 -24.70 62.59 -81.73
N ASP A 154 -25.00 61.35 -82.15
CA ASP A 154 -24.07 60.28 -82.56
C ASP A 154 -23.28 60.54 -83.87
N PRO A 155 -22.21 59.77 -84.11
CA PRO A 155 -22.23 58.93 -85.32
C PRO A 155 -21.69 57.48 -85.17
N GLU A 156 -22.36 56.59 -85.89
CA GLU A 156 -22.00 55.28 -86.48
C GLU A 156 -20.71 54.53 -86.07
N MET A 157 -20.88 53.23 -85.76
CA MET A 157 -19.82 52.22 -85.74
C MET A 157 -19.65 51.54 -87.12
N PRO A 158 -18.43 51.09 -87.49
CA PRO A 158 -18.21 50.20 -88.64
C PRO A 158 -18.67 48.75 -88.36
N GLU A 159 -18.95 48.02 -89.44
CA GLU A 159 -19.60 46.71 -89.44
C GLU A 159 -18.73 45.54 -88.94
N VAL A 160 -19.39 44.47 -88.48
CA VAL A 160 -18.81 43.14 -88.21
C VAL A 160 -19.73 42.08 -88.84
N PRO A 161 -19.21 41.07 -89.57
CA PRO A 161 -20.02 40.19 -90.41
C PRO A 161 -21.01 39.28 -89.64
N PRO A 162 -22.07 38.80 -90.31
CA PRO A 162 -23.25 38.23 -89.64
C PRO A 162 -22.96 36.89 -88.94
N LYS A 163 -23.62 36.71 -87.79
CA LYS A 163 -23.77 35.40 -87.14
C LYS A 163 -25.20 34.92 -87.32
N THR A 164 -25.33 33.62 -87.60
CA THR A 164 -26.60 32.93 -87.83
C THR A 164 -27.48 32.91 -86.58
N ASP A 165 -28.79 33.07 -86.77
CA ASP A 165 -29.78 32.93 -85.69
C ASP A 165 -29.80 31.50 -85.13
N THR A 166 -29.37 31.35 -83.89
CA THR A 166 -29.69 30.20 -83.03
C THR A 166 -30.36 30.74 -81.77
N VAL A 167 -31.67 30.52 -81.64
CA VAL A 167 -32.44 30.94 -80.47
C VAL A 167 -32.10 30.02 -79.29
N ASP A 168 -31.40 30.54 -78.30
CA ASP A 168 -31.18 29.85 -77.03
C ASP A 168 -32.52 29.61 -76.30
N PRO A 169 -32.78 28.41 -75.76
CA PRO A 169 -34.06 28.09 -75.12
C PRO A 169 -34.22 28.80 -73.77
N ILE A 170 -35.44 29.30 -73.52
CA ILE A 170 -35.83 29.94 -72.25
C ILE A 170 -35.66 28.94 -71.09
N PRO A 171 -35.01 29.32 -69.96
CA PRO A 171 -34.92 28.45 -68.79
C PRO A 171 -36.31 28.14 -68.20
N THR A 172 -36.64 26.86 -68.07
CA THR A 172 -37.87 26.42 -67.40
C THR A 172 -37.87 26.80 -65.91
N PRO A 173 -39.00 27.24 -65.33
CA PRO A 173 -39.11 27.44 -63.89
C PRO A 173 -38.75 26.16 -63.11
N ARG A 174 -38.04 26.32 -61.98
CA ARG A 174 -37.75 25.19 -61.08
C ARG A 174 -39.01 24.76 -60.34
N ASP A 175 -39.46 23.53 -60.58
CA ASP A 175 -40.50 22.89 -59.79
C ASP A 175 -39.93 22.44 -58.44
N LEU A 176 -40.06 23.33 -57.45
CA LEU A 176 -39.67 23.07 -56.05
C LEU A 176 -40.46 21.91 -55.42
N GLY A 177 -41.65 21.58 -55.94
CA GLY A 177 -42.43 20.43 -55.49
C GLY A 177 -41.84 19.11 -56.00
N ALA A 178 -41.43 19.06 -57.27
CA ALA A 178 -40.69 17.92 -57.83
C ALA A 178 -39.30 17.76 -57.16
N GLU A 179 -38.55 18.84 -56.96
CA GLU A 179 -37.26 18.81 -56.26
C GLU A 179 -37.40 18.32 -54.79
N LEU A 180 -38.47 18.72 -54.10
CA LEU A 180 -38.80 18.23 -52.76
C LEU A 180 -39.18 16.74 -52.79
N ASN A 181 -40.07 16.33 -53.69
CA ASN A 181 -40.49 14.93 -53.81
C ASN A 181 -39.33 13.99 -54.15
N ALA A 182 -38.39 14.43 -54.99
CA ALA A 182 -37.14 13.69 -55.25
C ALA A 182 -36.27 13.58 -53.98
N SER A 183 -36.21 14.64 -53.16
CA SER A 183 -35.50 14.63 -51.87
C SER A 183 -36.17 13.70 -50.84
N ILE A 184 -37.51 13.62 -50.83
CA ILE A 184 -38.28 12.69 -50.01
C ILE A 184 -38.08 11.24 -50.50
N ALA A 185 -38.03 11.00 -51.82
CA ALA A 185 -37.73 9.67 -52.37
C ALA A 185 -36.32 9.21 -51.94
N ALA A 186 -35.30 10.05 -52.13
CA ALA A 186 -33.94 9.78 -51.69
C ALA A 186 -33.84 9.51 -50.17
N SER A 187 -34.67 10.16 -49.35
CA SER A 187 -34.72 9.93 -47.89
C SER A 187 -35.18 8.53 -47.48
N LYS A 188 -35.83 7.78 -48.40
CA LYS A 188 -36.39 6.44 -48.17
C LYS A 188 -35.68 5.35 -48.98
N ASP A 189 -34.57 5.69 -49.61
CA ASP A 189 -33.74 4.76 -50.40
C ASP A 189 -33.07 3.69 -49.52
N PRO A 190 -32.87 2.44 -49.99
CA PRO A 190 -32.10 1.43 -49.27
C PRO A 190 -30.65 1.84 -48.96
N ASP A 191 -30.01 2.66 -49.80
CA ASP A 191 -28.63 3.12 -49.60
C ASP A 191 -28.52 4.25 -48.56
N ALA A 192 -27.60 4.07 -47.61
CA ALA A 192 -27.35 5.03 -46.53
C ALA A 192 -26.70 6.34 -47.02
N THR A 193 -25.88 6.30 -48.07
CA THR A 193 -25.30 7.51 -48.68
C THR A 193 -26.38 8.35 -49.36
N THR A 194 -27.28 7.70 -50.11
CA THR A 194 -28.41 8.31 -50.80
C THR A 194 -29.40 8.92 -49.82
N ARG A 195 -29.74 8.22 -48.72
CA ARG A 195 -30.54 8.81 -47.63
C ARG A 195 -29.88 10.04 -47.01
N ARG A 196 -28.58 9.98 -46.68
CA ARG A 196 -27.83 11.14 -46.14
C ARG A 196 -27.83 12.33 -47.11
N GLN A 197 -27.72 12.08 -48.41
CA GLN A 197 -27.83 13.14 -49.41
C GLN A 197 -29.25 13.69 -49.52
N GLY A 198 -30.28 12.84 -49.44
CA GLY A 198 -31.68 13.24 -49.31
C GLY A 198 -31.94 14.14 -48.09
N ALA A 199 -31.45 13.75 -46.90
CA ALA A 199 -31.53 14.58 -45.70
C ALA A 199 -30.89 15.96 -45.89
N LYS A 200 -29.69 16.02 -46.49
CA LYS A 200 -29.01 17.28 -46.78
C LYS A 200 -29.85 18.18 -47.69
N SER A 201 -30.49 17.62 -48.73
CA SER A 201 -31.40 18.36 -49.62
C SER A 201 -32.66 18.83 -48.89
N LEU A 202 -33.30 17.98 -48.08
CA LEU A 202 -34.45 18.35 -47.23
C LEU A 202 -34.09 19.50 -46.26
N GLY A 203 -32.87 19.53 -45.73
CA GLY A 203 -32.36 20.64 -44.93
C GLY A 203 -32.34 21.99 -45.67
N VAL A 204 -32.25 22.01 -47.00
CA VAL A 204 -32.37 23.23 -47.82
C VAL A 204 -33.83 23.65 -48.00
N PHE A 205 -34.78 22.71 -47.95
CA PHE A 205 -36.22 23.01 -48.00
C PHE A 205 -36.74 23.66 -46.71
N LEU A 206 -36.12 23.39 -45.56
CA LEU A 206 -36.35 24.14 -44.31
C LEU A 206 -36.04 25.64 -44.42
N GLY A 207 -35.27 26.08 -45.43
CA GLY A 207 -34.95 27.49 -45.66
C GLY A 207 -35.89 28.22 -46.64
N LYS A 208 -37.01 27.61 -47.07
CA LYS A 208 -37.90 28.17 -48.11
C LYS A 208 -39.04 29.00 -47.50
N GLN A 209 -39.49 30.04 -48.21
CA GLN A 209 -40.59 30.89 -47.75
C GLN A 209 -41.93 30.15 -47.68
N ASP A 210 -42.14 29.12 -48.51
CA ASP A 210 -43.36 28.31 -48.48
C ASP A 210 -43.40 27.39 -47.24
N ASN A 211 -44.41 27.62 -46.38
CA ASN A 211 -44.64 26.85 -45.16
C ASN A 211 -44.92 25.36 -45.45
N LEU A 212 -45.59 25.02 -46.56
CA LEU A 212 -45.88 23.62 -46.92
C LEU A 212 -44.60 22.86 -47.26
N LEU A 213 -43.67 23.49 -47.99
CA LEU A 213 -42.36 22.91 -48.29
C LEU A 213 -41.52 22.73 -47.01
N ARG A 214 -41.49 23.74 -46.11
CA ARG A 214 -40.79 23.62 -44.82
C ARG A 214 -41.39 22.50 -43.96
N ARG A 215 -42.72 22.47 -43.80
CA ARG A 215 -43.45 21.48 -43.00
C ARG A 215 -43.19 20.06 -43.49
N LYS A 216 -43.29 19.82 -44.81
CA LYS A 216 -43.08 18.49 -45.38
C LYS A 216 -41.63 18.04 -45.30
N ALA A 217 -40.68 18.97 -45.42
CA ALA A 217 -39.26 18.67 -45.19
C ALA A 217 -38.96 18.35 -43.72
N ALA A 218 -39.52 19.12 -42.77
CA ALA A 218 -39.35 18.90 -41.33
C ALA A 218 -39.96 17.55 -40.88
N GLU A 219 -41.18 17.26 -41.34
CA GLU A 219 -41.87 15.97 -41.12
C GLU A 219 -41.03 14.80 -41.63
N THR A 220 -40.54 14.87 -42.87
CA THR A 220 -39.70 13.81 -43.46
C THR A 220 -38.40 13.63 -42.68
N LEU A 221 -37.71 14.72 -42.31
CA LEU A 221 -36.51 14.67 -41.46
C LEU A 221 -36.79 14.10 -40.06
N ALA A 222 -37.99 14.29 -39.52
CA ALA A 222 -38.42 13.65 -38.27
C ALA A 222 -38.72 12.15 -38.43
N GLU A 223 -39.04 11.65 -39.63
CA GLU A 223 -39.14 10.21 -39.91
C GLU A 223 -37.76 9.55 -39.97
N MET A 224 -36.76 10.19 -40.58
CA MET A 224 -35.43 9.62 -40.90
C MET A 224 -34.55 9.20 -39.69
N GLY A 225 -34.87 9.63 -38.47
CA GLY A 225 -34.12 9.26 -37.27
C GLY A 225 -32.64 9.68 -37.33
N THR A 226 -31.71 8.73 -37.31
CA THR A 226 -30.27 9.04 -37.35
C THR A 226 -29.78 9.58 -38.69
N ASP A 227 -30.42 9.22 -39.80
CA ASP A 227 -29.95 9.62 -41.14
C ASP A 227 -30.33 11.07 -41.48
N ALA A 228 -31.10 11.75 -40.62
CA ALA A 228 -31.30 13.20 -40.63
C ALA A 228 -30.05 14.02 -40.24
N GLU A 229 -28.96 13.37 -39.82
CA GLU A 229 -27.70 14.01 -39.39
C GLU A 229 -27.23 15.19 -40.29
N PRO A 230 -27.25 15.09 -41.64
CA PRO A 230 -26.79 16.18 -42.51
C PRO A 230 -27.67 17.45 -42.49
N ALA A 231 -28.87 17.39 -41.89
CA ALA A 231 -29.81 18.50 -41.78
C ALA A 231 -29.85 19.17 -40.40
N LEU A 232 -29.12 18.65 -39.39
CA LEU A 232 -29.24 19.08 -37.98
C LEU A 232 -29.08 20.59 -37.76
N ALA A 233 -28.22 21.25 -38.54
CA ALA A 233 -28.05 22.70 -38.45
C ALA A 233 -29.32 23.47 -38.86
N ALA A 234 -29.96 23.05 -39.96
CA ALA A 234 -31.21 23.64 -40.43
C ALA A 234 -32.40 23.27 -39.52
N LEU A 235 -32.40 22.05 -38.96
CA LEU A 235 -33.39 21.63 -37.96
C LEU A 235 -33.33 22.50 -36.70
N ARG A 236 -32.13 22.82 -36.19
CA ARG A 236 -31.95 23.76 -35.05
C ARG A 236 -32.48 25.16 -35.35
N THR A 237 -32.33 25.65 -36.58
CA THR A 237 -32.95 26.91 -37.00
C THR A 237 -34.49 26.80 -37.02
N ALA A 238 -35.00 25.68 -37.54
CA ALA A 238 -36.44 25.39 -37.62
C ALA A 238 -37.13 25.18 -36.26
N GLU A 239 -36.40 24.97 -35.15
CA GLU A 239 -36.98 24.98 -33.80
C GLU A 239 -37.64 26.34 -33.44
N ASN A 240 -37.30 27.40 -34.17
CA ASN A 240 -37.84 28.76 -34.02
C ASN A 240 -38.57 29.25 -35.29
N ASP A 241 -39.06 28.33 -36.12
CA ASP A 241 -39.85 28.65 -37.32
C ASP A 241 -41.19 29.31 -36.95
N PRO A 242 -41.73 30.26 -37.74
CA PRO A 242 -43.08 30.80 -37.51
C PRO A 242 -44.23 29.78 -37.70
N ASP A 243 -43.98 28.58 -38.24
CA ASP A 243 -44.97 27.49 -38.31
C ASP A 243 -44.80 26.48 -37.15
N ASP A 244 -45.84 26.33 -36.31
CA ASP A 244 -45.81 25.49 -35.11
C ASP A 244 -45.54 23.99 -35.41
N ASP A 245 -46.01 23.47 -36.54
CA ASP A 245 -45.76 22.08 -36.92
C ASP A 245 -44.33 21.91 -37.46
N VAL A 246 -43.76 22.91 -38.16
CA VAL A 246 -42.32 22.93 -38.48
C VAL A 246 -41.48 22.87 -37.20
N GLN A 247 -41.75 23.72 -36.20
CA GLN A 247 -41.02 23.69 -34.93
C GLN A 247 -41.15 22.32 -34.22
N LYS A 248 -42.36 21.76 -34.19
CA LYS A 248 -42.68 20.48 -33.56
C LYS A 248 -41.94 19.32 -34.21
N PHE A 249 -41.94 19.24 -35.54
CA PHE A 249 -41.18 18.21 -36.27
C PHE A 249 -39.68 18.42 -36.13
N ALA A 250 -39.18 19.66 -36.15
CA ALA A 250 -37.77 19.96 -35.90
C ALA A 250 -37.31 19.46 -34.52
N ARG A 251 -38.04 19.80 -33.46
CA ARG A 251 -37.80 19.31 -32.09
C ARG A 251 -37.89 17.79 -31.99
N GLN A 252 -38.83 17.15 -32.70
CA GLN A 252 -38.95 15.69 -32.73
C GLN A 252 -37.76 15.01 -33.43
N ALA A 253 -37.30 15.53 -34.58
CA ALA A 253 -36.14 15.03 -35.31
C ALA A 253 -34.87 15.11 -34.45
N LEU A 254 -34.63 16.26 -33.83
CA LEU A 254 -33.49 16.50 -32.95
C LEU A 254 -33.53 15.59 -31.71
N THR A 255 -34.70 15.39 -31.11
CA THR A 255 -34.88 14.49 -29.95
C THR A 255 -34.57 13.03 -30.31
N LYS A 256 -35.09 12.53 -31.45
CA LYS A 256 -34.77 11.18 -31.96
C LYS A 256 -33.26 11.02 -32.22
N TRP A 257 -32.62 12.02 -32.83
CA TRP A 257 -31.19 11.98 -33.10
C TRP A 257 -30.35 11.99 -31.81
N ILE A 258 -30.71 12.79 -30.81
CA ILE A 258 -30.05 12.81 -29.49
C ILE A 258 -30.20 11.44 -28.79
N ALA A 259 -31.41 10.88 -28.78
CA ALA A 259 -31.70 9.58 -28.15
C ALA A 259 -30.93 8.39 -28.76
N SER A 260 -30.40 8.52 -29.98
CA SER A 260 -29.61 7.48 -30.65
C SER A 260 -28.19 7.28 -30.08
N GLY A 261 -27.71 8.19 -29.24
CA GLY A 261 -26.33 8.19 -28.74
C GLY A 261 -25.26 8.57 -29.78
N GLN A 262 -25.62 8.84 -31.04
CA GLN A 262 -24.67 9.25 -32.07
C GLN A 262 -23.97 10.58 -31.72
N LYS A 263 -24.70 11.52 -31.09
CA LYS A 263 -24.14 12.78 -30.56
C LYS A 263 -22.93 12.52 -29.67
N THR A 264 -23.03 11.58 -28.73
CA THR A 264 -21.94 11.20 -27.82
C THR A 264 -20.74 10.68 -28.60
N LYS A 265 -20.94 9.69 -29.47
CA LYS A 265 -19.86 9.09 -30.28
C LYS A 265 -19.13 10.11 -31.17
N GLN A 266 -19.86 11.06 -31.76
CA GLN A 266 -19.28 12.11 -32.59
C GLN A 266 -18.44 13.10 -31.79
N VAL A 267 -18.88 13.49 -30.58
CA VAL A 267 -18.11 14.41 -29.74
C VAL A 267 -16.93 13.69 -29.07
N GLU A 268 -17.07 12.41 -28.69
CA GLU A 268 -15.97 11.55 -28.27
C GLU A 268 -14.87 11.43 -29.35
N ALA A 269 -15.25 11.30 -30.62
CA ALA A 269 -14.31 11.29 -31.75
C ALA A 269 -13.55 12.62 -31.96
N LEU A 270 -13.99 13.73 -31.35
CA LEU A 270 -13.27 15.02 -31.37
C LEU A 270 -12.23 15.14 -30.23
N LEU A 271 -12.35 14.36 -29.16
CA LEU A 271 -11.48 14.44 -27.99
C LEU A 271 -9.98 14.25 -28.29
N PRO A 272 -9.55 13.37 -29.22
CA PRO A 272 -8.14 13.29 -29.62
C PRO A 272 -7.59 14.61 -30.19
N GLY A 273 -8.43 15.43 -30.81
CA GLY A 273 -8.06 16.75 -31.32
C GLY A 273 -7.67 17.74 -30.22
N LEU A 274 -8.19 17.58 -29.00
CA LEU A 274 -7.78 18.38 -27.83
C LEU A 274 -6.33 18.12 -27.41
N LYS A 275 -5.70 17.04 -27.91
CA LYS A 275 -4.28 16.72 -27.64
C LYS A 275 -3.42 16.84 -28.91
N ALA A 276 -3.90 17.57 -29.92
CA ALA A 276 -3.13 17.91 -31.11
C ALA A 276 -1.91 18.77 -30.77
N LYS A 277 -0.80 18.54 -31.49
CA LYS A 277 0.50 19.22 -31.28
C LYS A 277 0.40 20.73 -31.44
N GLU A 278 -0.22 21.19 -32.53
CA GLU A 278 -0.35 22.61 -32.84
C GLU A 278 -1.58 23.23 -32.14
N PRO A 279 -1.46 24.43 -31.56
CA PRO A 279 -2.52 25.01 -30.73
C PRO A 279 -3.78 25.38 -31.51
N GLU A 280 -3.64 25.75 -32.78
CA GLU A 280 -4.81 25.99 -33.64
C GLU A 280 -5.70 24.76 -33.76
N ASP A 281 -5.13 23.56 -33.80
CA ASP A 281 -5.91 22.34 -34.00
C ASP A 281 -6.63 21.91 -32.72
N ARG A 282 -6.04 22.22 -31.55
CA ARG A 282 -6.74 22.14 -30.26
C ARG A 282 -7.91 23.13 -30.20
N ILE A 283 -7.71 24.37 -30.65
CA ILE A 283 -8.78 25.39 -30.75
C ILE A 283 -9.87 24.95 -31.76
N LYS A 284 -9.51 24.40 -32.91
CA LYS A 284 -10.46 23.85 -33.90
C LYS A 284 -11.27 22.68 -33.30
N ALA A 285 -10.66 21.83 -32.47
CA ALA A 285 -11.37 20.76 -31.76
C ALA A 285 -12.33 21.31 -30.69
N LEU A 286 -11.87 22.25 -29.86
CA LEU A 286 -12.69 22.96 -28.87
C LEU A 286 -13.92 23.64 -29.51
N HIS A 287 -13.73 24.42 -30.57
CA HIS A 287 -14.82 25.10 -31.28
C HIS A 287 -15.81 24.12 -31.92
N LYS A 288 -15.35 22.96 -32.43
CA LYS A 288 -16.26 21.90 -32.91
C LYS A 288 -17.10 21.33 -31.77
N ILE A 289 -16.48 20.98 -30.64
CA ILE A 289 -17.17 20.47 -29.44
C ILE A 289 -18.22 21.50 -28.96
N ALA A 290 -17.85 22.77 -28.89
CA ALA A 290 -18.76 23.87 -28.54
C ALA A 290 -19.97 23.97 -29.49
N ALA A 291 -19.78 23.77 -30.80
CA ALA A 291 -20.85 23.80 -31.80
C ALA A 291 -21.80 22.58 -31.72
N PHE A 292 -21.38 21.47 -31.11
CA PHE A 292 -22.28 20.34 -30.83
C PHE A 292 -23.19 20.56 -29.62
N GLY A 293 -22.79 21.41 -28.66
CA GLY A 293 -23.58 21.76 -27.46
C GLY A 293 -23.95 20.52 -26.65
N PHE A 294 -22.97 19.86 -26.03
CA PHE A 294 -23.11 18.51 -25.47
C PHE A 294 -22.77 18.46 -23.98
N ASP A 295 -23.81 18.27 -23.15
CA ASP A 295 -23.73 18.44 -21.70
C ASP A 295 -23.20 17.20 -20.94
N GLY A 296 -22.43 16.34 -21.61
CA GLY A 296 -21.97 15.06 -21.05
C GLY A 296 -20.62 15.15 -20.32
N VAL A 297 -20.52 14.43 -19.19
CA VAL A 297 -19.39 14.46 -18.25
C VAL A 297 -18.03 14.21 -18.92
N VAL A 298 -17.90 13.15 -19.73
CA VAL A 298 -16.64 12.76 -20.41
C VAL A 298 -16.05 13.89 -21.26
N VAL A 299 -16.91 14.73 -21.84
CA VAL A 299 -16.50 15.86 -22.67
C VAL A 299 -16.19 17.09 -21.82
N SER A 300 -16.90 17.29 -20.70
CA SER A 300 -16.52 18.32 -19.71
C SER A 300 -15.09 18.08 -19.21
N ASP A 301 -14.73 16.87 -18.77
CA ASP A 301 -13.41 16.57 -18.20
C ASP A 301 -12.25 16.88 -19.17
N ALA A 302 -12.39 16.51 -20.44
CA ALA A 302 -11.35 16.74 -21.45
C ALA A 302 -11.19 18.23 -21.83
N VAL A 303 -12.29 19.01 -21.79
CA VAL A 303 -12.23 20.47 -21.96
C VAL A 303 -11.69 21.16 -20.70
N ILE A 304 -11.95 20.61 -19.51
CA ILE A 304 -11.35 21.06 -18.24
C ILE A 304 -9.83 20.85 -18.25
N GLU A 305 -9.34 19.73 -18.77
CA GLU A 305 -7.89 19.52 -18.99
C GLU A 305 -7.30 20.61 -19.90
N SER A 306 -8.07 21.06 -20.91
CA SER A 306 -7.67 22.11 -21.86
C SER A 306 -7.61 23.52 -21.24
N LEU A 307 -8.24 23.78 -20.08
CA LEU A 307 -8.02 25.01 -19.31
C LEU A 307 -6.58 25.14 -18.78
N ARG A 308 -5.84 24.03 -18.69
CA ARG A 308 -4.45 23.97 -18.21
C ARG A 308 -3.42 23.93 -19.35
N ASP A 309 -3.83 24.23 -20.58
CA ASP A 309 -2.92 24.30 -21.74
C ASP A 309 -1.84 25.39 -21.55
N LYS A 310 -0.69 25.18 -22.20
CA LYS A 310 0.42 26.13 -22.20
C LYS A 310 0.14 27.42 -22.99
N GLU A 311 -0.71 27.37 -24.01
CA GLU A 311 -1.06 28.51 -24.85
C GLU A 311 -2.33 29.20 -24.35
N LYS A 312 -2.25 30.51 -24.10
CA LYS A 312 -3.36 31.27 -23.52
C LYS A 312 -4.64 31.23 -24.40
N SER A 313 -4.48 31.26 -25.72
CA SER A 313 -5.58 31.14 -26.68
C SER A 313 -6.33 29.80 -26.61
N VAL A 314 -5.65 28.71 -26.22
CA VAL A 314 -6.30 27.40 -26.01
C VAL A 314 -7.09 27.40 -24.71
N GLN A 315 -6.54 27.99 -23.63
CA GLN A 315 -7.26 28.15 -22.36
C GLN A 315 -8.55 28.97 -22.53
N ASP A 316 -8.48 30.06 -23.30
CA ASP A 316 -9.62 30.96 -23.50
C ASP A 316 -10.70 30.29 -24.38
N ALA A 317 -10.30 29.57 -25.43
CA ALA A 317 -11.21 28.74 -26.21
C ALA A 317 -11.84 27.60 -25.38
N ALA A 318 -11.11 27.03 -24.41
CA ALA A 318 -11.63 26.01 -23.50
C ALA A 318 -12.64 26.60 -22.49
N ALA A 319 -12.39 27.81 -21.99
CA ALA A 319 -13.32 28.53 -21.13
C ALA A 319 -14.62 28.94 -21.87
N GLU A 320 -14.53 29.36 -23.14
CA GLU A 320 -15.71 29.60 -23.98
C GLU A 320 -16.46 28.30 -24.30
N THR A 321 -15.73 27.21 -24.57
CA THR A 321 -16.32 25.89 -24.82
C THR A 321 -17.10 25.40 -23.61
N LEU A 322 -16.53 25.45 -22.40
CA LEU A 322 -17.22 25.05 -21.16
C LEU A 322 -18.52 25.83 -20.95
N LYS A 323 -18.53 27.15 -21.17
CA LYS A 323 -19.75 27.97 -21.09
C LYS A 323 -20.88 27.55 -22.04
N LYS A 324 -20.58 26.74 -23.06
CA LYS A 324 -21.53 26.18 -24.05
C LYS A 324 -21.85 24.70 -23.85
N VAL A 325 -21.17 24.00 -22.92
CA VAL A 325 -21.36 22.55 -22.68
C VAL A 325 -21.49 22.19 -21.19
N ASN A 326 -21.47 23.15 -20.28
CA ASN A 326 -21.62 22.91 -18.84
C ASN A 326 -22.29 24.11 -18.14
N PRO A 327 -23.48 23.93 -17.49
CA PRO A 327 -24.19 25.04 -16.86
C PRO A 327 -23.48 25.62 -15.62
N ASN A 328 -22.49 24.91 -15.06
CA ASN A 328 -21.67 25.35 -13.94
C ASN A 328 -20.25 25.75 -14.36
N ALA A 329 -20.01 25.96 -15.67
CA ALA A 329 -18.71 26.33 -16.24
C ALA A 329 -18.02 27.52 -15.55
N GLU A 330 -18.79 28.48 -15.02
CA GLU A 330 -18.26 29.64 -14.30
C GLU A 330 -17.45 29.24 -13.06
N ALA A 331 -18.01 28.37 -12.20
CA ALA A 331 -17.31 27.85 -11.02
C ALA A 331 -16.05 27.07 -11.41
N ILE A 332 -16.15 26.25 -12.47
CA ILE A 332 -15.07 25.40 -12.98
C ILE A 332 -13.91 26.24 -13.52
N VAL A 333 -14.20 27.23 -14.37
CA VAL A 333 -13.19 28.12 -14.97
C VAL A 333 -12.53 29.00 -13.90
N LEU A 334 -13.29 29.53 -12.94
CA LEU A 334 -12.76 30.26 -11.80
C LEU A 334 -11.81 29.37 -10.98
N ALA A 335 -12.26 28.18 -10.57
CA ALA A 335 -11.47 27.30 -9.73
C ALA A 335 -10.16 26.86 -10.40
N VAL A 336 -10.23 26.36 -11.65
CA VAL A 336 -9.08 25.77 -12.34
C VAL A 336 -8.01 26.83 -12.68
N LEU A 337 -8.40 28.05 -13.05
CA LEU A 337 -7.46 29.12 -13.38
C LEU A 337 -7.02 29.96 -12.17
N GLY A 338 -7.94 30.21 -11.21
CA GLY A 338 -7.71 31.10 -10.08
C GLY A 338 -7.08 30.43 -8.87
N LEU A 339 -7.48 29.20 -8.51
CA LEU A 339 -6.90 28.47 -7.38
C LEU A 339 -5.50 27.91 -7.69
N THR A 340 -5.09 27.90 -8.96
CA THR A 340 -3.71 27.55 -9.36
C THR A 340 -2.79 28.76 -9.45
N ALA A 341 -3.29 29.99 -9.21
CA ALA A 341 -2.50 31.22 -9.25
C ALA A 341 -1.43 31.24 -8.14
N LYS A 342 -0.23 31.76 -8.46
CA LYS A 342 0.91 31.80 -7.51
C LYS A 342 0.67 32.71 -6.31
N ASP A 343 0.01 33.86 -6.50
CA ASP A 343 -0.29 34.82 -5.44
C ASP A 343 -1.47 34.33 -4.57
N PRO A 344 -1.28 34.14 -3.24
CA PRO A 344 -2.36 33.78 -2.32
C PRO A 344 -3.56 34.71 -2.40
N LYS A 345 -3.38 36.02 -2.68
CA LYS A 345 -4.48 36.98 -2.78
C LYS A 345 -5.39 36.70 -3.96
N VAL A 346 -4.85 36.17 -5.06
CA VAL A 346 -5.65 35.75 -6.22
C VAL A 346 -6.43 34.48 -5.87
N ARG A 347 -5.85 33.55 -5.11
CA ARG A 347 -6.55 32.35 -4.62
C ARG A 347 -7.67 32.69 -3.65
N VAL A 348 -7.43 33.56 -2.66
CA VAL A 348 -8.46 34.10 -1.75
C VAL A 348 -9.60 34.75 -2.52
N LYS A 349 -9.31 35.67 -3.45
CA LYS A 349 -10.36 36.30 -4.27
C LYS A 349 -11.14 35.30 -5.13
N THR A 350 -10.47 34.27 -5.64
CA THR A 350 -11.13 33.20 -6.40
C THR A 350 -12.08 32.40 -5.50
N LEU A 351 -11.69 32.10 -4.27
CA LEU A 351 -12.52 31.43 -3.27
C LEU A 351 -13.75 32.28 -2.90
N GLU A 352 -13.57 33.58 -2.66
CA GLU A 352 -14.66 34.53 -2.47
C GLU A 352 -15.66 34.51 -3.65
N GLN A 353 -15.17 34.58 -4.89
CA GLN A 353 -16.01 34.51 -6.08
C GLN A 353 -16.72 33.15 -6.27
N ILE A 354 -16.08 32.03 -5.88
CA ILE A 354 -16.72 30.71 -5.89
C ILE A 354 -17.81 30.62 -4.81
N ALA A 355 -17.62 31.28 -3.66
CA ALA A 355 -18.62 31.34 -2.59
C ALA A 355 -19.86 32.14 -3.01
N GLU A 356 -19.69 33.25 -3.73
CA GLU A 356 -20.79 34.07 -4.30
C GLU A 356 -21.69 33.26 -5.27
N LEU A 357 -21.19 32.19 -5.89
CA LEU A 357 -21.98 31.28 -6.74
C LEU A 357 -22.88 30.32 -5.93
N GLY A 358 -22.68 30.22 -4.62
CA GLY A 358 -23.45 29.36 -3.73
C GLY A 358 -23.51 27.89 -4.21
N PRO A 359 -24.68 27.24 -4.24
CA PRO A 359 -24.81 25.83 -4.65
C PRO A 359 -24.24 25.47 -6.04
N LYS A 360 -24.10 26.43 -6.97
CA LYS A 360 -23.45 26.17 -8.28
C LYS A 360 -21.96 25.83 -8.11
N GLY A 361 -21.32 26.33 -7.05
CA GLY A 361 -19.94 26.00 -6.70
C GLY A 361 -19.72 24.57 -6.19
N LYS A 362 -20.79 23.79 -5.90
CA LYS A 362 -20.64 22.41 -5.37
C LYS A 362 -19.76 21.54 -6.27
N ILE A 363 -19.79 21.76 -7.59
CA ILE A 363 -19.03 20.98 -8.59
C ILE A 363 -17.49 21.13 -8.48
N VAL A 364 -17.00 22.17 -7.78
CA VAL A 364 -15.56 22.37 -7.51
C VAL A 364 -15.18 22.19 -6.03
N SER A 365 -16.01 21.46 -5.28
CA SER A 365 -15.76 21.19 -3.85
C SER A 365 -14.40 20.53 -3.62
N ASP A 366 -13.92 19.69 -4.53
CA ASP A 366 -12.64 18.99 -4.43
C ASP A 366 -11.44 19.96 -4.48
N LEU A 367 -11.46 20.93 -5.41
CA LEU A 367 -10.46 21.99 -5.52
C LEU A 367 -10.50 22.95 -4.33
N VAL A 368 -11.68 23.21 -3.77
CA VAL A 368 -11.82 23.97 -2.51
C VAL A 368 -11.24 23.18 -1.33
N ILE A 369 -11.44 21.86 -1.27
CA ILE A 369 -10.88 20.95 -0.26
C ILE A 369 -9.35 20.77 -0.42
N GLU A 370 -8.81 20.93 -1.63
CA GLU A 370 -7.37 21.06 -1.84
C GLU A 370 -6.84 22.40 -1.27
N ALA A 371 -7.52 23.52 -1.54
CA ALA A 371 -7.17 24.83 -0.98
C ALA A 371 -7.26 24.89 0.57
N MET A 372 -8.15 24.10 1.18
CA MET A 372 -8.23 23.94 2.65
C MET A 372 -6.95 23.37 3.28
N GLN A 373 -6.10 22.67 2.50
CA GLN A 373 -4.84 22.06 2.95
C GLN A 373 -3.60 22.93 2.68
N GLU A 374 -3.77 24.13 2.10
CA GLU A 374 -2.64 25.02 1.82
C GLU A 374 -1.91 25.50 3.08
N LYS A 375 -0.66 25.96 2.89
CA LYS A 375 0.13 26.59 3.97
C LYS A 375 -0.28 28.02 4.30
N ASP A 376 -0.92 28.73 3.37
CA ASP A 376 -1.34 30.11 3.59
C ASP A 376 -2.63 30.14 4.41
N LYS A 377 -2.58 30.78 5.57
CA LYS A 377 -3.70 30.80 6.52
C LYS A 377 -4.91 31.57 5.98
N THR A 378 -4.70 32.60 5.16
CA THR A 378 -5.79 33.37 4.54
C THR A 378 -6.50 32.55 3.47
N VAL A 379 -5.75 31.78 2.67
CA VAL A 379 -6.34 30.84 1.70
C VAL A 379 -7.10 29.72 2.41
N GLN A 380 -6.57 29.15 3.50
CA GLN A 380 -7.32 28.19 4.31
C GLN A 380 -8.64 28.77 4.83
N ASP A 381 -8.63 29.94 5.46
CA ASP A 381 -9.85 30.49 6.07
C ASP A 381 -10.88 30.93 5.02
N ALA A 382 -10.44 31.41 3.86
CA ALA A 382 -11.31 31.59 2.69
C ALA A 382 -11.92 30.27 2.19
N ALA A 383 -11.12 29.19 2.09
CA ALA A 383 -11.56 27.91 1.54
C ALA A 383 -12.61 27.22 2.43
N PHE A 384 -12.47 27.29 3.75
CA PHE A 384 -13.49 26.79 4.69
C PHE A 384 -14.81 27.59 4.55
N ASN A 385 -14.73 28.92 4.51
CA ASN A 385 -15.91 29.78 4.31
C ASN A 385 -16.57 29.56 2.94
N THR A 386 -15.80 29.17 1.92
CA THR A 386 -16.28 28.80 0.58
C THR A 386 -17.00 27.47 0.60
N LEU A 387 -16.38 26.41 1.14
CA LEU A 387 -16.99 25.08 1.21
C LEU A 387 -18.31 25.11 2.00
N LYS A 388 -18.37 25.92 3.06
CA LYS A 388 -19.58 26.14 3.86
C LYS A 388 -20.74 26.77 3.08
N GLN A 389 -20.45 27.57 2.06
CA GLN A 389 -21.47 28.21 1.21
C GLN A 389 -21.85 27.33 0.01
N VAL A 390 -20.89 26.64 -0.61
CA VAL A 390 -21.15 25.85 -1.82
C VAL A 390 -21.55 24.39 -1.54
N ASN A 391 -21.15 23.83 -0.40
CA ASN A 391 -21.43 22.45 0.00
C ASN A 391 -21.55 22.27 1.55
N PRO A 392 -22.54 22.91 2.20
CA PRO A 392 -22.71 22.92 3.66
C PRO A 392 -22.93 21.54 4.32
N ARG A 393 -23.22 20.48 3.55
CA ARG A 393 -23.30 19.10 4.08
C ARG A 393 -21.93 18.48 4.30
N VAL A 394 -21.01 18.69 3.35
CA VAL A 394 -19.66 18.11 3.38
C VAL A 394 -18.68 18.96 4.21
N GLU A 395 -18.95 20.26 4.38
CA GLU A 395 -18.04 21.14 5.12
C GLU A 395 -17.77 20.69 6.56
N PRO A 396 -18.73 20.38 7.44
CA PRO A 396 -18.43 20.04 8.83
C PRO A 396 -17.49 18.83 9.02
N PRO A 397 -17.72 17.65 8.41
CA PRO A 397 -16.79 16.54 8.56
C PRO A 397 -15.43 16.82 7.89
N VAL A 398 -15.39 17.47 6.73
CA VAL A 398 -14.10 17.78 6.07
C VAL A 398 -13.30 18.85 6.83
N ALA A 399 -13.97 19.87 7.36
CA ALA A 399 -13.36 20.88 8.22
C ALA A 399 -12.72 20.25 9.46
N THR A 400 -13.40 19.28 10.05
CA THR A 400 -12.91 18.51 11.20
C THR A 400 -11.75 17.59 10.80
N ILE A 401 -11.81 16.93 9.64
CA ILE A 401 -10.69 16.13 9.10
C ILE A 401 -9.45 16.98 8.79
N VAL A 402 -9.60 18.25 8.41
CA VAL A 402 -8.45 19.13 8.09
C VAL A 402 -7.89 19.87 9.32
N ARG A 403 -8.72 20.34 10.27
CA ARG A 403 -8.28 21.12 11.44
C ARG A 403 -8.23 20.37 12.77
N GLY A 404 -8.98 19.28 12.91
CA GLY A 404 -9.14 18.57 14.19
C GLY A 404 -7.89 17.84 14.66
N THR A 405 -7.86 17.54 15.95
CA THR A 405 -6.96 16.56 16.60
C THR A 405 -7.14 15.15 16.00
N PRO A 406 -6.20 14.20 16.22
CA PRO A 406 -6.32 12.83 15.70
C PRO A 406 -7.68 12.17 15.98
N ASP A 407 -8.21 12.33 17.19
CA ASP A 407 -9.51 11.76 17.60
C ASP A 407 -10.70 12.45 16.94
N GLU A 408 -10.66 13.78 16.78
CA GLU A 408 -11.69 14.53 16.03
C GLU A 408 -11.70 14.15 14.54
N ARG A 409 -10.51 13.99 13.93
CA ARG A 409 -10.41 13.50 12.54
C ARG A 409 -10.97 12.08 12.40
N ARG A 410 -10.77 11.23 13.42
CA ARG A 410 -11.29 9.86 13.46
C ARG A 410 -12.81 9.83 13.62
N SER A 411 -13.37 10.65 14.51
CA SER A 411 -14.82 10.72 14.77
C SER A 411 -15.59 11.46 13.67
N ALA A 412 -14.92 12.23 12.81
CA ALA A 412 -15.50 12.81 11.61
C ALA A 412 -15.62 11.83 10.41
N LEU A 413 -14.84 10.73 10.38
CA LEU A 413 -14.92 9.74 9.29
C LEU A 413 -16.30 9.10 9.09
N PRO A 414 -17.03 8.64 10.14
CA PRO A 414 -18.33 8.01 9.95
C PRO A 414 -19.34 8.98 9.35
N SER A 415 -19.37 10.23 9.83
CA SER A 415 -20.24 11.27 9.28
C SER A 415 -19.88 11.64 7.83
N LEU A 416 -18.61 11.56 7.42
CA LEU A 416 -18.25 11.68 6.00
C LEU A 416 -18.72 10.46 5.19
N ALA A 417 -18.63 9.26 5.76
CA ALA A 417 -19.08 8.01 5.13
C ALA A 417 -20.61 7.89 5.04
N GLU A 418 -21.36 8.54 5.95
CA GLU A 418 -22.83 8.66 5.95
C GLU A 418 -23.36 9.54 4.80
N LEU A 419 -22.54 10.43 4.25
CA LEU A 419 -22.87 11.23 3.06
C LEU A 419 -22.70 10.46 1.74
N GLU A 420 -22.07 9.28 1.78
CA GLU A 420 -21.87 8.39 0.63
C GLU A 420 -21.37 9.17 -0.61
N SER A 421 -22.05 9.08 -1.75
CA SER A 421 -21.61 9.75 -2.98
C SER A 421 -21.65 11.28 -2.93
N GLU A 422 -22.31 11.92 -1.94
CA GLU A 422 -22.19 13.38 -1.77
C GLU A 422 -20.78 13.80 -1.32
N ALA A 423 -20.03 12.89 -0.68
CA ALA A 423 -18.68 13.14 -0.18
C ALA A 423 -17.56 12.74 -1.16
N GLU A 424 -17.85 12.36 -2.41
CA GLU A 424 -16.80 11.99 -3.40
C GLU A 424 -15.72 13.07 -3.58
N CYS A 425 -16.10 14.34 -3.44
CA CYS A 425 -15.18 15.48 -3.47
C CYS A 425 -14.12 15.49 -2.35
N ALA A 426 -14.30 14.72 -1.27
CA ALA A 426 -13.32 14.56 -0.20
C ALA A 426 -12.33 13.40 -0.46
N ILE A 427 -12.55 12.54 -1.46
CA ILE A 427 -11.64 11.44 -1.79
C ILE A 427 -10.19 11.91 -2.03
N PRO A 428 -9.90 13.02 -2.75
CA PRO A 428 -8.52 13.50 -2.93
C PRO A 428 -7.79 13.81 -1.60
N LEU A 429 -8.48 14.41 -0.62
CA LEU A 429 -7.96 14.64 0.73
C LEU A 429 -7.64 13.33 1.44
N LEU A 430 -8.60 12.39 1.46
CA LEU A 430 -8.41 11.09 2.11
C LEU A 430 -7.27 10.28 1.46
N LEU A 431 -7.09 10.38 0.13
CA LEU A 431 -5.97 9.79 -0.59
C LEU A 431 -4.62 10.40 -0.17
N VAL A 432 -4.51 11.74 -0.13
CA VAL A 432 -3.29 12.47 0.30
C VAL A 432 -2.94 12.19 1.76
N MET A 433 -3.93 11.97 2.63
CA MET A 433 -3.71 11.46 3.98
C MET A 433 -3.19 10.01 3.95
N SER A 434 -3.84 9.13 3.18
CA SER A 434 -3.52 7.70 3.12
C SER A 434 -2.13 7.40 2.52
N ASP A 435 -1.56 8.29 1.70
CA ASP A 435 -0.34 7.94 0.97
C ASP A 435 0.95 7.97 1.81
N LYS A 436 0.94 8.56 3.02
CA LYS A 436 2.14 8.68 3.87
C LYS A 436 2.44 7.32 4.55
N PRO A 437 3.34 6.48 4.01
CA PRO A 437 3.31 5.04 4.31
C PRO A 437 3.70 4.73 5.76
N LYS A 438 4.65 5.50 6.28
CA LYS A 438 5.28 5.30 7.59
C LYS A 438 4.39 5.68 8.78
N LEU A 439 3.25 6.31 8.54
CA LEU A 439 2.39 6.86 9.59
C LEU A 439 1.16 5.97 9.86
N TRP A 440 0.87 5.00 9.00
CA TRP A 440 -0.23 4.05 9.17
C TRP A 440 -0.18 3.31 10.50
N GLY A 441 -1.35 3.11 11.11
CA GLY A 441 -1.47 2.44 12.41
C GLY A 441 -1.08 3.32 13.61
N THR A 442 -0.76 4.60 13.38
CA THR A 442 -0.67 5.61 14.45
C THR A 442 -2.00 6.36 14.56
N GLU A 443 -2.29 6.93 15.73
CA GLU A 443 -3.49 7.75 15.99
C GLU A 443 -3.82 8.77 14.88
N PRO A 444 -2.88 9.57 14.33
CA PRO A 444 -3.19 10.50 13.25
C PRO A 444 -3.49 9.86 11.88
N TYR A 445 -3.27 8.56 11.68
CA TYR A 445 -3.51 7.81 10.43
C TYR A 445 -4.05 6.39 10.72
N PHE A 446 -5.29 6.37 11.20
CA PHE A 446 -6.19 5.20 11.19
C PHE A 446 -6.47 4.71 9.75
N ASP A 447 -7.14 3.56 9.61
CA ASP A 447 -7.53 3.05 8.30
C ASP A 447 -8.59 3.95 7.64
N LEU A 448 -8.19 4.62 6.56
CA LEU A 448 -9.02 5.51 5.74
C LEU A 448 -9.79 4.75 4.65
N PHE A 449 -9.42 3.50 4.37
CA PHE A 449 -9.94 2.77 3.21
C PHE A 449 -11.42 2.36 3.33
N PRO A 450 -11.95 1.91 4.49
CA PRO A 450 -13.39 1.64 4.64
C PRO A 450 -14.27 2.87 4.37
N THR A 451 -13.82 4.07 4.79
CA THR A 451 -14.53 5.33 4.51
C THR A 451 -14.50 5.66 3.02
N MET A 452 -13.34 5.55 2.35
CA MET A 452 -13.26 5.77 0.90
C MET A 452 -14.07 4.74 0.10
N LEU A 453 -14.14 3.49 0.55
CA LEU A 453 -14.98 2.45 -0.07
C LEU A 453 -16.47 2.78 0.03
N LYS A 454 -16.96 3.26 1.17
CA LYS A 454 -18.38 3.66 1.32
C LYS A 454 -18.72 4.93 0.55
N ILE A 455 -17.79 5.88 0.45
CA ILE A 455 -18.00 7.14 -0.29
C ILE A 455 -17.96 6.91 -1.81
N ALA A 456 -16.98 6.17 -2.31
CA ALA A 456 -16.70 6.08 -3.75
C ALA A 456 -16.17 4.69 -4.18
N PRO A 457 -16.99 3.62 -4.11
CA PRO A 457 -16.53 2.23 -4.32
C PRO A 457 -15.96 1.96 -5.73
N ARG A 458 -16.39 2.74 -6.73
CA ARG A 458 -15.92 2.66 -8.13
C ARG A 458 -14.82 3.67 -8.48
N ASN A 459 -14.23 4.34 -7.48
CA ASN A 459 -13.22 5.37 -7.73
C ASN A 459 -11.87 4.72 -8.07
N LYS A 460 -11.46 4.86 -9.34
CA LYS A 460 -10.20 4.29 -9.86
C LYS A 460 -8.94 4.77 -9.13
N ARG A 461 -8.94 5.99 -8.56
CA ARG A 461 -7.80 6.48 -7.75
C ARG A 461 -7.75 5.79 -6.38
N PHE A 462 -8.89 5.50 -5.77
CA PHE A 462 -8.98 4.72 -4.54
C PHE A 462 -8.58 3.26 -4.77
N ALA A 463 -9.10 2.61 -5.83
CA ALA A 463 -8.68 1.27 -6.23
C ALA A 463 -7.15 1.18 -6.44
N ALA A 464 -6.57 2.12 -7.19
CA ALA A 464 -5.12 2.20 -7.38
C ALA A 464 -4.34 2.44 -6.07
N ALA A 465 -4.87 3.23 -5.12
CA ALA A 465 -4.24 3.46 -3.83
C ALA A 465 -4.27 2.23 -2.90
N VAL A 466 -5.35 1.43 -2.96
CA VAL A 466 -5.45 0.12 -2.28
C VAL A 466 -4.45 -0.87 -2.88
N LEU A 467 -4.36 -0.95 -4.21
CA LEU A 467 -3.38 -1.82 -4.88
C LEU A 467 -1.94 -1.39 -4.57
N ALA A 468 -1.64 -0.08 -4.61
CA ALA A 468 -0.34 0.47 -4.23
C ALA A 468 0.01 0.20 -2.76
N ALA A 469 -0.97 0.25 -1.85
CA ALA A 469 -0.80 -0.10 -0.44
C ALA A 469 -0.42 -1.58 -0.23
N ILE A 470 -0.91 -2.49 -1.08
CA ILE A 470 -0.54 -3.91 -1.05
C ILE A 470 0.85 -4.13 -1.69
N ALA A 471 1.09 -3.51 -2.85
CA ALA A 471 2.31 -3.59 -3.64
C ALA A 471 3.55 -2.98 -2.98
N ALA A 472 3.38 -2.03 -2.05
CA ALA A 472 4.48 -1.33 -1.39
C ALA A 472 5.45 -2.31 -0.70
N PRO A 473 6.77 -2.24 -0.95
CA PRO A 473 7.74 -3.17 -0.35
C PRO A 473 8.02 -2.83 1.12
N ASN A 474 7.99 -3.83 2.01
CA ASN A 474 8.37 -3.69 3.42
C ASN A 474 9.47 -4.70 3.84
N SER A 475 10.60 -4.66 3.14
CA SER A 475 11.78 -5.49 3.44
C SER A 475 12.48 -5.16 4.77
N ALA A 476 11.93 -4.25 5.57
CA ALA A 476 12.45 -3.80 6.87
C ALA A 476 11.51 -4.14 8.04
N ALA A 477 10.41 -4.87 7.80
CA ALA A 477 9.38 -5.21 8.80
C ALA A 477 8.77 -3.99 9.54
N GLU A 478 8.72 -2.82 8.89
CA GLU A 478 8.15 -1.59 9.46
C GLU A 478 6.65 -1.81 9.76
N THR A 479 6.23 -1.66 11.01
CA THR A 479 4.87 -2.01 11.46
C THR A 479 3.79 -1.19 10.77
N SER A 480 4.09 0.07 10.45
CA SER A 480 3.25 0.99 9.67
C SER A 480 2.97 0.49 8.26
N LEU A 481 4.00 0.05 7.53
CA LEU A 481 3.87 -0.52 6.19
C LEU A 481 3.10 -1.85 6.21
N THR A 482 3.30 -2.68 7.24
CA THR A 482 2.49 -3.89 7.46
C THR A 482 1.02 -3.53 7.69
N ALA A 483 0.72 -2.51 8.50
CA ALA A 483 -0.64 -2.01 8.70
C ALA A 483 -1.27 -1.48 7.39
N ARG A 484 -0.53 -0.69 6.60
CA ARG A 484 -0.97 -0.21 5.27
C ARG A 484 -1.32 -1.37 4.34
N ARG A 485 -0.49 -2.42 4.30
CA ARG A 485 -0.78 -3.60 3.47
C ARG A 485 -2.01 -4.36 3.96
N LEU A 486 -2.15 -4.58 5.27
CA LEU A 486 -3.29 -5.32 5.83
C LEU A 486 -4.62 -4.58 5.59
N ALA A 487 -4.64 -3.25 5.72
CA ALA A 487 -5.79 -2.42 5.34
C ALA A 487 -6.12 -2.52 3.84
N GLY A 488 -5.09 -2.49 2.98
CA GLY A 488 -5.26 -2.70 1.54
C GLY A 488 -5.84 -4.07 1.19
N LEU A 489 -5.27 -5.15 1.76
CA LEU A 489 -5.77 -6.52 1.58
C LEU A 489 -7.23 -6.66 2.03
N ALA A 490 -7.62 -6.00 3.12
CA ALA A 490 -9.00 -6.03 3.63
C ALA A 490 -10.04 -5.40 2.68
N GLN A 491 -9.64 -4.48 1.78
CA GLN A 491 -10.54 -3.90 0.76
C GLN A 491 -10.37 -4.51 -0.63
N LEU A 492 -9.42 -5.43 -0.84
CA LEU A 492 -9.02 -5.92 -2.17
C LEU A 492 -10.17 -6.59 -2.93
N GLU A 493 -11.05 -7.30 -2.24
CA GLU A 493 -12.25 -7.91 -2.84
C GLU A 493 -13.21 -6.83 -3.36
N ALA A 494 -13.51 -5.82 -2.54
CA ALA A 494 -14.57 -4.84 -2.78
C ALA A 494 -14.22 -3.69 -3.74
N ILE A 495 -12.93 -3.39 -3.98
CA ILE A 495 -12.55 -2.33 -4.94
C ILE A 495 -12.89 -2.67 -6.40
N ASP A 496 -13.33 -1.68 -7.16
CA ASP A 496 -13.50 -1.76 -8.62
C ASP A 496 -12.13 -1.73 -9.34
N ALA A 497 -11.55 -2.91 -9.53
CA ALA A 497 -10.30 -3.12 -10.28
C ALA A 497 -10.34 -4.46 -11.04
N PRO A 498 -9.67 -4.57 -12.21
CA PRO A 498 -9.57 -5.83 -12.95
C PRO A 498 -8.94 -6.95 -12.13
N LEU A 499 -9.45 -8.19 -12.26
CA LEU A 499 -8.95 -9.34 -11.49
C LEU A 499 -7.44 -9.59 -11.70
N ASP A 500 -6.94 -9.45 -12.94
CA ASP A 500 -5.51 -9.60 -13.22
C ASP A 500 -4.65 -8.50 -12.58
N GLU A 501 -5.18 -7.29 -12.35
CA GLU A 501 -4.47 -6.22 -11.65
C GLU A 501 -4.41 -6.50 -10.14
N LYS A 502 -5.52 -7.00 -9.56
CA LYS A 502 -5.55 -7.50 -8.18
C LYS A 502 -4.57 -8.66 -7.97
N VAL A 503 -4.53 -9.63 -8.89
CA VAL A 503 -3.61 -10.78 -8.82
C VAL A 503 -2.15 -10.37 -9.07
N ALA A 504 -1.85 -9.52 -10.05
CA ALA A 504 -0.48 -9.03 -10.27
C ALA A 504 0.07 -8.27 -9.05
N THR A 505 -0.81 -7.53 -8.36
CA THR A 505 -0.50 -6.85 -7.10
C THR A 505 -0.16 -7.84 -5.97
N LEU A 506 -0.96 -8.90 -5.80
CA LEU A 506 -0.69 -9.98 -4.83
C LEU A 506 0.61 -10.73 -5.17
N GLN A 507 0.84 -11.05 -6.45
CA GLN A 507 2.09 -11.64 -6.93
C GLN A 507 3.31 -10.81 -6.53
N LEU A 508 3.28 -9.50 -6.74
CA LEU A 508 4.37 -8.61 -6.33
C LEU A 508 4.56 -8.60 -4.81
N ALA A 509 3.45 -8.58 -4.05
CA ALA A 509 3.48 -8.59 -2.59
C ALA A 509 4.08 -9.89 -2.01
N THR A 510 4.07 -11.02 -2.73
CA THR A 510 4.73 -12.26 -2.27
C THR A 510 6.24 -12.15 -2.05
N ASN A 511 6.89 -11.05 -2.44
CA ASN A 511 8.29 -10.79 -2.08
C ASN A 511 8.48 -10.46 -0.59
N ASP A 512 7.40 -10.11 0.13
CA ASP A 512 7.43 -9.75 1.56
C ASP A 512 6.98 -10.90 2.46
N ASN A 513 7.89 -11.39 3.31
CA ASN A 513 7.66 -12.55 4.16
C ASN A 513 6.59 -12.30 5.25
N HIS A 514 6.48 -11.08 5.78
CA HIS A 514 5.74 -10.80 7.02
C HIS A 514 4.21 -10.82 6.87
N THR A 515 3.73 -10.91 5.63
CA THR A 515 2.31 -10.89 5.28
C THR A 515 1.90 -12.03 4.33
N LEU A 516 2.79 -13.01 4.07
CA LEU A 516 2.50 -14.11 3.14
C LEU A 516 1.20 -14.87 3.44
N PRO A 517 0.87 -15.25 4.69
CA PRO A 517 -0.38 -15.95 4.97
C PRO A 517 -1.63 -15.13 4.60
N GLN A 518 -1.59 -13.82 4.83
CA GLN A 518 -2.68 -12.90 4.50
C GLN A 518 -2.77 -12.64 2.99
N ILE A 519 -1.63 -12.56 2.29
CA ILE A 519 -1.57 -12.43 0.82
C ILE A 519 -2.13 -13.69 0.15
N PHE A 520 -1.71 -14.89 0.58
CA PHE A 520 -2.20 -16.15 0.00
C PHE A 520 -3.69 -16.35 0.27
N LYS A 521 -4.18 -16.06 1.48
CA LYS A 521 -5.62 -16.10 1.78
C LYS A 521 -6.42 -15.10 0.94
N ALA A 522 -5.97 -13.85 0.81
CA ALA A 522 -6.65 -12.85 -0.02
C ALA A 522 -6.67 -13.26 -1.50
N TRP A 523 -5.62 -13.92 -1.98
CA TRP A 523 -5.55 -14.44 -3.35
C TRP A 523 -6.51 -15.61 -3.59
N GLU A 524 -6.56 -16.58 -2.68
CA GLU A 524 -7.54 -17.67 -2.68
C GLU A 524 -8.96 -17.11 -2.76
N GLN A 525 -9.29 -16.11 -1.93
CA GLN A 525 -10.63 -15.51 -1.88
C GLN A 525 -11.02 -14.83 -3.21
N ILE A 526 -10.14 -14.06 -3.85
CA ILE A 526 -10.49 -13.37 -5.11
C ILE A 526 -10.32 -14.24 -6.37
N SER A 527 -9.50 -15.29 -6.31
CA SER A 527 -9.21 -16.17 -7.45
C SER A 527 -8.93 -17.62 -6.99
N PRO A 528 -9.98 -18.37 -6.61
CA PRO A 528 -9.85 -19.78 -6.28
C PRO A 528 -9.23 -20.57 -7.44
N MET A 529 -8.39 -21.56 -7.09
CA MET A 529 -7.69 -22.43 -8.05
C MET A 529 -6.75 -21.70 -9.04
N ASP A 530 -6.31 -20.47 -8.75
CA ASP A 530 -5.31 -19.80 -9.59
C ASP A 530 -3.98 -20.57 -9.62
N LYS A 531 -3.56 -20.98 -10.81
CA LYS A 531 -2.29 -21.66 -11.05
C LYS A 531 -1.09 -20.79 -10.67
N ARG A 532 -1.25 -19.46 -10.71
CA ARG A 532 -0.24 -18.48 -10.26
C ARG A 532 -0.09 -18.49 -8.73
N LEU A 533 -1.19 -18.62 -7.98
CA LEU A 533 -1.17 -18.79 -6.51
C LEU A 533 -0.49 -20.11 -6.15
N THR A 534 -0.93 -21.20 -6.79
CA THR A 534 -0.37 -22.54 -6.63
C THR A 534 1.14 -22.55 -6.86
N ALA A 535 1.62 -21.93 -7.94
CA ALA A 535 3.05 -21.80 -8.22
C ALA A 535 3.78 -20.95 -7.15
N ALA A 536 3.19 -19.87 -6.66
CA ALA A 536 3.79 -19.02 -5.63
C ALA A 536 3.92 -19.72 -4.27
N VAL A 537 2.91 -20.48 -3.84
CA VAL A 537 2.92 -21.26 -2.60
C VAL A 537 3.98 -22.37 -2.67
N LEU A 538 3.98 -23.18 -3.73
CA LEU A 538 4.98 -24.23 -3.92
C LEU A 538 6.41 -23.65 -4.04
N ALA A 539 6.57 -22.48 -4.65
CA ALA A 539 7.86 -21.78 -4.71
C ALA A 539 8.31 -21.20 -3.35
N CYS A 540 7.40 -20.90 -2.42
CA CYS A 540 7.79 -20.50 -1.06
C CYS A 540 8.34 -21.66 -0.22
N ILE A 541 7.92 -22.89 -0.53
CA ILE A 541 8.42 -24.12 0.10
C ILE A 541 9.71 -24.59 -0.59
N GLY A 542 9.65 -24.84 -1.90
CA GLY A 542 10.72 -25.50 -2.67
C GLY A 542 11.65 -24.57 -3.45
N GLY A 543 11.52 -23.24 -3.33
CA GLY A 543 12.17 -22.25 -4.20
C GLY A 543 13.69 -22.08 -4.05
N PRO A 544 14.32 -21.18 -4.84
CA PRO A 544 15.78 -21.02 -4.89
C PRO A 544 16.38 -20.27 -3.68
N LYS A 545 15.56 -19.51 -2.94
CA LYS A 545 15.93 -18.85 -1.68
C LYS A 545 14.98 -19.29 -0.56
N PRO A 546 15.16 -20.51 -0.02
CA PRO A 546 14.40 -20.96 1.14
C PRO A 546 14.66 -20.06 2.35
N VAL A 547 13.58 -19.65 3.03
CA VAL A 547 13.60 -18.83 4.25
C VAL A 547 12.56 -19.45 5.19
N PRO A 548 12.84 -19.64 6.50
CA PRO A 548 11.93 -20.34 7.40
C PRO A 548 10.49 -19.82 7.38
N ASP A 549 10.31 -18.50 7.46
CA ASP A 549 8.98 -17.85 7.44
C ASP A 549 8.21 -18.11 6.13
N ARG A 550 8.92 -18.13 4.99
CA ARG A 550 8.33 -18.41 3.68
C ARG A 550 7.90 -19.87 3.56
N ILE A 551 8.72 -20.79 4.06
CA ILE A 551 8.39 -22.22 4.07
C ILE A 551 7.20 -22.46 4.99
N ALA A 552 7.17 -21.84 6.18
CA ALA A 552 6.06 -21.96 7.11
C ALA A 552 4.75 -21.39 6.53
N ALA A 553 4.79 -20.19 5.93
CA ALA A 553 3.63 -19.60 5.27
C ALA A 553 3.16 -20.41 4.05
N GLY A 554 4.09 -20.95 3.25
CA GLY A 554 3.76 -21.83 2.13
C GLY A 554 3.12 -23.15 2.59
N ILE A 555 3.66 -23.78 3.64
CA ILE A 555 3.09 -25.00 4.23
C ILE A 555 1.70 -24.75 4.81
N ALA A 556 1.50 -23.63 5.52
CA ALA A 556 0.20 -23.23 6.03
C ALA A 556 -0.84 -22.94 4.92
N SER A 557 -0.40 -22.77 3.66
CA SER A 557 -1.25 -22.59 2.49
C SER A 557 -1.27 -23.81 1.54
N LEU A 558 -0.78 -24.98 1.96
CA LEU A 558 -0.85 -26.19 1.14
C LEU A 558 -2.28 -26.72 0.94
N ASP A 559 -3.18 -26.49 1.89
CA ASP A 559 -4.54 -27.03 1.84
C ASP A 559 -5.48 -26.20 0.95
N VAL A 560 -5.11 -24.94 0.62
CA VAL A 560 -5.91 -23.98 -0.16
C VAL A 560 -5.50 -23.87 -1.63
N ILE A 561 -4.56 -24.69 -2.10
CA ILE A 561 -4.05 -24.66 -3.49
C ILE A 561 -4.46 -25.90 -4.31
N ASP A 562 -4.73 -25.66 -5.60
CA ASP A 562 -4.97 -26.67 -6.64
C ASP A 562 -3.66 -27.33 -7.06
N ALA A 563 -3.09 -28.12 -6.16
CA ALA A 563 -1.91 -28.94 -6.40
C ALA A 563 -2.20 -30.40 -6.05
N THR A 564 -1.72 -31.29 -6.92
CA THR A 564 -1.67 -32.73 -6.66
C THR A 564 -0.78 -33.03 -5.45
N THR A 565 -1.02 -34.15 -4.76
CA THR A 565 -0.17 -34.62 -3.67
C THR A 565 1.28 -34.75 -4.12
N GLU A 566 1.54 -35.21 -5.34
CA GLU A 566 2.88 -35.29 -5.94
C GLU A 566 3.57 -33.93 -6.02
N GLN A 567 2.89 -32.86 -6.45
CA GLN A 567 3.44 -31.51 -6.49
C GLN A 567 3.73 -30.95 -5.09
N LYS A 568 2.83 -31.20 -4.12
CA LYS A 568 3.03 -30.80 -2.71
C LYS A 568 4.24 -31.51 -2.10
N VAL A 569 4.34 -32.83 -2.29
CA VAL A 569 5.47 -33.68 -1.87
C VAL A 569 6.77 -33.31 -2.57
N ALA A 570 6.74 -32.96 -3.86
CA ALA A 570 7.91 -32.50 -4.60
C ALA A 570 8.46 -31.17 -4.05
N ALA A 571 7.59 -30.22 -3.68
CA ALA A 571 8.00 -28.95 -3.08
C ALA A 571 8.62 -29.15 -1.67
N LEU A 572 8.01 -30.01 -0.84
CA LEU A 572 8.54 -30.38 0.48
C LEU A 572 9.88 -31.12 0.38
N ASN A 573 10.03 -32.03 -0.59
CA ASN A 573 11.30 -32.64 -0.95
C ASN A 573 12.35 -31.59 -1.39
N GLY A 574 11.91 -30.56 -2.11
CA GLY A 574 12.72 -29.39 -2.46
C GLY A 574 13.27 -28.67 -1.22
N ALA A 575 12.48 -28.51 -0.16
CA ALA A 575 12.93 -27.93 1.11
C ALA A 575 13.97 -28.82 1.81
N ILE A 576 13.68 -30.12 1.98
CA ILE A 576 14.62 -31.08 2.59
C ILE A 576 15.95 -31.14 1.83
N SER A 577 15.92 -31.17 0.49
CA SER A 577 17.13 -31.21 -0.35
C SER A 577 18.05 -29.99 -0.18
N LYS A 578 17.55 -28.91 0.41
CA LYS A 578 18.28 -27.66 0.70
C LYS A 578 18.65 -27.52 2.18
N GLY A 579 18.47 -28.57 2.97
CA GLY A 579 18.78 -28.60 4.41
C GLY A 579 17.65 -28.13 5.33
N TYR A 580 16.46 -27.83 4.81
CA TYR A 580 15.34 -27.30 5.61
C TYR A 580 14.58 -28.43 6.28
N VAL A 581 15.20 -28.93 7.34
CA VAL A 581 14.68 -29.94 8.26
C VAL A 581 14.06 -29.21 9.45
N SER A 582 12.75 -29.32 9.64
CA SER A 582 12.04 -28.68 10.76
C SER A 582 10.74 -29.42 11.10
N ALA A 583 10.20 -29.19 12.30
CA ALA A 583 8.91 -29.76 12.71
C ALA A 583 7.79 -29.44 11.71
N VAL A 584 7.73 -28.20 11.20
CA VAL A 584 6.70 -27.76 10.24
C VAL A 584 6.79 -28.51 8.90
N VAL A 585 8.01 -28.79 8.42
CA VAL A 585 8.23 -29.60 7.21
C VAL A 585 7.86 -31.07 7.45
N PHE A 586 8.22 -31.62 8.60
CA PHE A 586 7.88 -32.99 8.99
C PHE A 586 6.36 -33.18 9.22
N ASP A 587 5.66 -32.18 9.75
CA ASP A 587 4.21 -32.21 9.99
C ASP A 587 3.37 -32.03 8.72
N ALA A 588 3.96 -31.50 7.65
CA ALA A 588 3.38 -31.54 6.32
C ALA A 588 3.58 -32.92 5.67
N PHE A 589 4.80 -33.48 5.77
CA PHE A 589 5.13 -34.79 5.22
C PHE A 589 4.34 -35.94 5.86
N SER A 590 4.22 -35.98 7.19
CA SER A 590 3.50 -37.05 7.91
C SER A 590 2.01 -37.13 7.55
N LYS A 591 1.42 -36.05 7.06
CA LYS A 591 0.03 -35.99 6.55
C LYS A 591 -0.07 -36.33 5.06
N LEU A 592 0.88 -35.88 4.24
CA LEU A 592 0.79 -35.95 2.78
C LEU A 592 1.46 -37.20 2.18
N ALA A 593 2.55 -37.69 2.78
CA ALA A 593 3.30 -38.86 2.35
C ALA A 593 4.18 -39.44 3.49
N PRO A 594 3.59 -40.08 4.51
CA PRO A 594 4.34 -40.75 5.59
C PRO A 594 5.26 -41.88 5.07
N ASN A 595 4.94 -42.45 3.91
CA ASN A 595 5.69 -43.50 3.22
C ASN A 595 6.78 -42.95 2.25
N ASP A 596 7.02 -41.62 2.21
CA ASP A 596 8.11 -41.08 1.37
C ASP A 596 9.49 -41.46 1.96
N LYS A 597 10.28 -42.21 1.19
CA LYS A 597 11.60 -42.71 1.61
C LYS A 597 12.62 -41.60 1.90
N ARG A 598 12.48 -40.43 1.29
CA ARG A 598 13.32 -39.25 1.57
C ARG A 598 12.88 -38.55 2.85
N PHE A 599 11.58 -38.53 3.16
CA PHE A 599 11.08 -38.10 4.47
C PHE A 599 11.58 -39.02 5.58
N ALA A 600 11.44 -40.34 5.42
CA ALA A 600 11.97 -41.33 6.37
C ALA A 600 13.48 -41.16 6.58
N ALA A 601 14.27 -41.06 5.50
CA ALA A 601 15.71 -40.82 5.58
C ALA A 601 16.07 -39.49 6.25
N ALA A 602 15.32 -38.41 5.99
CA ALA A 602 15.56 -37.10 6.62
C ALA A 602 15.22 -37.09 8.11
N VAL A 603 14.15 -37.79 8.53
CA VAL A 603 13.82 -37.98 9.95
C VAL A 603 14.92 -38.77 10.65
N LEU A 604 15.31 -39.94 10.12
CA LEU A 604 16.40 -40.75 10.69
C LEU A 604 17.73 -39.98 10.76
N ALA A 605 18.08 -39.24 9.71
CA ALA A 605 19.27 -38.37 9.70
C ALA A 605 19.20 -37.28 10.78
N SER A 606 18.05 -36.62 10.95
CA SER A 606 17.85 -35.58 11.98
C SER A 606 17.95 -36.12 13.41
N VAL A 607 17.59 -37.41 13.62
CA VAL A 607 17.83 -38.09 14.90
C VAL A 607 19.32 -38.33 15.12
N ALA A 608 20.02 -38.86 14.11
CA ALA A 608 21.43 -39.22 14.19
C ALA A 608 22.41 -38.02 14.19
N THR A 609 22.05 -36.85 13.65
CA THR A 609 22.94 -35.67 13.64
C THR A 609 23.29 -35.21 15.06
N PRO A 610 24.58 -35.04 15.42
CA PRO A 610 25.03 -34.58 16.75
C PRO A 610 24.45 -33.22 17.17
N ASN A 611 24.25 -33.03 18.48
CA ASN A 611 23.59 -31.88 19.06
C ASN A 611 24.59 -30.74 19.39
N ALA A 612 25.20 -30.16 18.36
CA ALA A 612 26.22 -29.12 18.49
C ALA A 612 25.66 -27.74 18.89
N ASP A 613 24.39 -27.47 18.57
CA ASP A 613 23.74 -26.16 18.69
C ASP A 613 22.23 -26.25 19.02
N PRO A 614 21.58 -25.19 19.53
CA PRO A 614 20.14 -25.23 19.88
C PRO A 614 19.20 -25.57 18.73
N GLU A 615 19.53 -25.23 17.48
CA GLU A 615 18.72 -25.58 16.31
C GLU A 615 18.89 -27.06 15.95
N SER A 616 20.07 -27.64 16.16
CA SER A 616 20.32 -29.09 16.02
C SER A 616 19.53 -29.88 17.06
N ARG A 617 19.43 -29.36 18.30
CA ARG A 617 18.55 -29.91 19.34
C ARG A 617 17.09 -29.91 18.91
N ALA A 618 16.61 -28.79 18.38
CA ALA A 618 15.24 -28.64 17.91
C ALA A 618 14.93 -29.56 16.71
N ARG A 619 15.86 -29.66 15.75
CA ARG A 619 15.79 -30.58 14.60
C ARG A 619 15.72 -32.04 15.06
N ARG A 620 16.58 -32.45 15.99
CA ARG A 620 16.56 -33.80 16.56
C ARG A 620 15.27 -34.10 17.31
N LEU A 621 14.79 -33.18 18.16
CA LEU A 621 13.54 -33.38 18.90
C LEU A 621 12.33 -33.49 17.95
N ALA A 622 12.31 -32.72 16.87
CA ALA A 622 11.32 -32.87 15.80
C ALA A 622 11.43 -34.25 15.11
N GLY A 623 12.64 -34.72 14.80
CA GLY A 623 12.87 -36.05 14.23
C GLY A 623 12.39 -37.19 15.14
N ILE A 624 12.83 -37.20 16.40
CA ILE A 624 12.44 -38.24 17.38
C ILE A 624 10.91 -38.28 17.51
N ALA A 625 10.26 -37.12 17.61
CA ALA A 625 8.81 -37.01 17.74
C ALA A 625 8.02 -37.23 16.43
N ARG A 626 8.65 -37.75 15.37
CA ARG A 626 7.99 -38.27 14.15
C ARG A 626 8.50 -39.66 13.75
N LEU A 627 9.25 -40.37 14.60
CA LEU A 627 9.72 -41.74 14.33
C LEU A 627 8.58 -42.74 14.12
N ASP A 628 7.43 -42.56 14.77
CA ASP A 628 6.24 -43.39 14.56
C ASP A 628 5.54 -43.12 13.21
N ALA A 629 5.74 -41.92 12.66
CA ALA A 629 5.06 -41.45 11.44
C ALA A 629 5.83 -41.75 10.13
N ILE A 630 6.97 -42.48 10.21
CA ILE A 630 7.78 -42.87 9.06
C ILE A 630 7.77 -44.37 8.80
N GLU A 631 7.66 -44.76 7.53
CA GLU A 631 7.91 -46.13 7.06
C GLU A 631 9.43 -46.38 7.01
N ALA A 632 9.96 -46.94 8.10
CA ALA A 632 11.34 -47.39 8.27
C ALA A 632 11.36 -48.59 9.24
N THR A 633 12.36 -49.47 9.16
CA THR A 633 12.38 -50.68 10.00
C THR A 633 12.71 -50.35 11.47
N PRO A 634 12.33 -51.21 12.44
CA PRO A 634 12.74 -51.04 13.83
C PRO A 634 14.25 -50.95 14.00
N GLU A 635 15.02 -51.71 13.20
CA GLU A 635 16.48 -51.72 13.23
C GLU A 635 17.08 -50.39 12.76
N GLU A 636 16.50 -49.75 11.74
CA GLU A 636 16.90 -48.42 11.26
C GLU A 636 16.58 -47.33 12.30
N LYS A 637 15.39 -47.37 12.89
CA LYS A 637 14.96 -46.44 13.95
C LYS A 637 15.84 -46.57 15.20
N VAL A 638 16.13 -47.80 15.63
CA VAL A 638 17.08 -48.09 16.73
C VAL A 638 18.49 -47.61 16.36
N ALA A 639 18.99 -47.88 15.15
CA ALA A 639 20.33 -47.44 14.75
C ALA A 639 20.49 -45.90 14.86
N ALA A 640 19.52 -45.13 14.38
CA ALA A 640 19.54 -43.67 14.50
C ALA A 640 19.47 -43.20 15.96
N LEU A 641 18.59 -43.80 16.79
CA LEU A 641 18.48 -43.47 18.21
C LEU A 641 19.72 -43.86 19.02
N MET A 642 20.40 -44.96 18.69
CA MET A 642 21.65 -45.38 19.33
C MET A 642 22.78 -44.37 19.07
N VAL A 643 22.85 -43.73 17.89
CA VAL A 643 23.78 -42.61 17.64
C VAL A 643 23.41 -41.38 18.48
N ALA A 644 22.11 -41.09 18.63
CA ALA A 644 21.61 -39.97 19.44
C ALA A 644 21.89 -40.10 20.95
N MET A 645 22.35 -41.27 21.43
CA MET A 645 22.67 -41.51 22.84
C MET A 645 23.88 -40.73 23.38
N VAL A 646 24.67 -40.06 22.55
CA VAL A 646 25.81 -39.25 23.01
C VAL A 646 25.34 -37.96 23.70
N ASP A 647 24.21 -37.40 23.27
CA ASP A 647 23.82 -36.03 23.62
C ASP A 647 22.77 -35.95 24.73
N THR A 648 23.20 -35.42 25.87
CA THR A 648 22.44 -35.39 27.14
C THR A 648 21.11 -34.65 27.01
N GLY A 649 21.11 -33.51 26.32
CA GLY A 649 19.93 -32.66 26.13
C GLY A 649 18.77 -33.31 25.36
N THR A 650 18.93 -34.53 24.83
CA THR A 650 17.85 -35.34 24.24
C THR A 650 17.71 -36.74 24.87
N ILE A 651 18.59 -37.14 25.80
CA ILE A 651 18.75 -38.54 26.21
C ILE A 651 17.48 -39.18 26.78
N SER A 652 16.70 -38.41 27.55
CA SER A 652 15.42 -38.86 28.12
C SER A 652 14.44 -39.30 27.04
N LYS A 653 14.29 -38.48 25.98
CA LYS A 653 13.39 -38.78 24.87
C LYS A 653 13.92 -39.88 23.96
N VAL A 654 15.24 -39.95 23.76
CA VAL A 654 15.89 -41.06 23.05
C VAL A 654 15.60 -42.40 23.72
N PHE A 655 15.73 -42.47 25.05
CA PHE A 655 15.47 -43.71 25.80
C PHE A 655 13.98 -44.08 25.83
N GLU A 656 13.09 -43.09 25.94
CA GLU A 656 11.63 -43.30 25.86
C GLU A 656 11.23 -43.97 24.54
N GLU A 657 11.76 -43.51 23.40
CA GLU A 657 11.43 -44.13 22.10
C GLU A 657 12.17 -45.46 21.87
N LEU A 658 13.42 -45.63 22.33
CA LEU A 658 14.11 -46.93 22.30
C LEU A 658 13.32 -47.99 23.10
N GLY A 659 12.80 -47.63 24.27
CA GLY A 659 11.99 -48.49 25.11
C GLY A 659 10.68 -48.94 24.45
N LYS A 660 10.03 -48.07 23.66
CA LYS A 660 8.82 -48.44 22.90
C LYS A 660 9.12 -49.28 21.66
N ILE A 661 10.08 -48.83 20.83
CA ILE A 661 10.33 -49.40 19.50
C ILE A 661 10.96 -50.79 19.62
N ALA A 662 11.86 -51.00 20.58
CA ALA A 662 12.64 -52.23 20.67
C ALA A 662 12.97 -52.66 22.11
N PRO A 663 11.97 -52.87 23.01
CA PRO A 663 12.18 -53.27 24.41
C PRO A 663 12.89 -54.62 24.58
N LYS A 664 12.97 -55.42 23.50
CA LYS A 664 13.60 -56.74 23.41
C LYS A 664 14.97 -56.76 22.71
N ASP A 665 15.40 -55.65 22.10
CA ASP A 665 16.69 -55.60 21.41
C ASP A 665 17.81 -55.60 22.45
N LYS A 666 18.73 -56.57 22.33
CA LYS A 666 19.88 -56.72 23.23
C LYS A 666 20.71 -55.43 23.35
N ARG A 667 20.86 -54.66 22.26
CA ARG A 667 21.57 -53.37 22.25
C ARG A 667 20.89 -52.36 23.16
N VAL A 668 19.56 -52.25 23.05
CA VAL A 668 18.72 -51.32 23.84
C VAL A 668 18.71 -51.73 25.31
N VAL A 669 18.51 -53.02 25.59
CA VAL A 669 18.55 -53.58 26.94
C VAL A 669 19.90 -53.31 27.60
N THR A 670 21.02 -53.62 26.94
CA THR A 670 22.36 -53.37 27.45
C THR A 670 22.61 -51.88 27.68
N ALA A 671 22.32 -51.02 26.70
CA ALA A 671 22.63 -49.60 26.77
C ALA A 671 21.79 -48.82 27.80
N ILE A 672 20.59 -49.30 28.14
CA ILE A 672 19.78 -48.76 29.24
C ILE A 672 20.29 -49.24 30.61
N LEU A 673 20.73 -50.50 30.74
CA LEU A 673 21.36 -51.00 31.98
C LEU A 673 22.71 -50.28 32.24
N GLU A 674 23.58 -50.18 31.24
CA GLU A 674 24.83 -49.39 31.29
C GLU A 674 24.58 -47.93 31.69
N ALA A 675 23.47 -47.32 31.24
CA ALA A 675 23.11 -45.96 31.62
C ALA A 675 22.69 -45.82 33.09
N VAL A 676 22.19 -46.89 33.71
CA VAL A 676 21.90 -46.94 35.15
C VAL A 676 23.18 -47.21 35.95
N GLU A 677 24.00 -48.14 35.50
CA GLU A 677 25.26 -48.55 36.15
C GLU A 677 26.37 -47.50 36.10
N ALA A 678 26.50 -46.74 34.99
CA ALA A 678 27.62 -45.84 34.74
C ALA A 678 27.84 -44.83 35.88
N PRO A 679 29.01 -44.82 36.54
CA PRO A 679 29.23 -44.10 37.80
C PRO A 679 29.05 -42.59 37.64
N ASN A 680 28.44 -41.97 38.64
CA ASN A 680 27.91 -40.62 38.59
C ASN A 680 28.50 -39.75 39.74
N PRO A 681 29.77 -39.33 39.63
CA PRO A 681 30.35 -38.37 40.57
C PRO A 681 29.55 -37.06 40.57
N ASP A 682 29.37 -36.47 41.75
CA ASP A 682 28.33 -35.48 42.11
C ASP A 682 28.31 -34.15 41.31
N SER A 683 29.12 -33.99 40.26
CA SER A 683 29.30 -32.76 39.49
C SER A 683 28.87 -32.82 38.02
N LEU A 684 28.53 -34.00 37.44
CA LEU A 684 28.20 -34.12 36.02
C LEU A 684 26.69 -34.31 35.76
N LEU A 685 25.98 -33.18 35.58
CA LEU A 685 24.55 -33.14 35.18
C LEU A 685 24.23 -34.07 34.00
N ALA A 686 25.15 -34.14 33.02
CA ALA A 686 25.12 -35.04 31.87
C ALA A 686 24.84 -36.51 32.23
N ILE A 687 25.58 -37.05 33.21
CA ILE A 687 25.49 -38.45 33.62
C ILE A 687 24.23 -38.65 34.48
N ARG A 688 23.89 -37.67 35.31
CA ARG A 688 22.65 -37.67 36.09
C ARG A 688 21.39 -37.73 35.22
N GLU A 689 21.32 -36.94 34.15
CA GLU A 689 20.20 -36.97 33.19
C GLU A 689 20.10 -38.33 32.50
N ARG A 690 21.24 -38.88 32.02
CA ARG A 690 21.33 -40.21 31.39
C ARG A 690 20.86 -41.33 32.34
N ARG A 691 21.28 -41.30 33.61
CA ARG A 691 20.86 -42.29 34.62
C ARG A 691 19.38 -42.20 34.93
N LEU A 692 18.83 -41.00 35.13
CA LEU A 692 17.41 -40.81 35.41
C LEU A 692 16.53 -41.28 34.23
N ALA A 693 16.97 -41.02 33.00
CA ALA A 693 16.35 -41.57 31.80
C ALA A 693 16.40 -43.10 31.77
N GLY A 694 17.54 -43.71 32.11
CA GLY A 694 17.71 -45.17 32.12
C GLY A 694 16.79 -45.84 33.14
N ILE A 695 16.75 -45.32 34.37
CA ILE A 695 15.89 -45.80 35.46
C ILE A 695 14.42 -45.80 35.02
N ALA A 696 13.96 -44.72 34.36
CA ALA A 696 12.57 -44.59 33.91
C ALA A 696 12.15 -45.66 32.88
N GLN A 697 13.10 -46.27 32.16
CA GLN A 697 12.82 -47.33 31.17
C GLN A 697 13.03 -48.76 31.70
N LEU A 698 13.52 -48.94 32.93
CA LEU A 698 13.70 -50.27 33.53
C LEU A 698 12.39 -51.06 33.62
N GLY A 699 11.24 -50.39 33.78
CA GLY A 699 9.92 -51.03 33.73
C GLY A 699 9.51 -51.53 32.34
N VAL A 700 10.02 -50.90 31.28
CA VAL A 700 9.60 -51.14 29.88
C VAL A 700 10.47 -52.21 29.19
N ILE A 701 11.78 -52.21 29.45
CA ILE A 701 12.71 -53.16 28.81
C ILE A 701 12.54 -54.61 29.33
N THR A 702 12.76 -55.59 28.45
CA THR A 702 12.73 -57.02 28.81
C THR A 702 14.09 -57.54 29.30
N ALA A 703 14.76 -56.76 30.16
CA ALA A 703 15.86 -57.28 30.97
C ALA A 703 15.33 -58.28 32.01
N THR A 704 16.17 -59.24 32.44
CA THR A 704 15.78 -60.14 33.55
C THR A 704 15.70 -59.36 34.87
N THR A 705 14.86 -59.82 35.81
CA THR A 705 14.77 -59.24 37.17
C THR A 705 16.16 -59.06 37.78
N LYS A 706 17.02 -60.09 37.69
CA LYS A 706 18.38 -60.02 38.21
C LYS A 706 19.16 -58.84 37.63
N GLN A 707 19.21 -58.69 36.31
CA GLN A 707 19.93 -57.58 35.67
C GLN A 707 19.40 -56.20 36.10
N LYS A 708 18.08 -56.05 36.27
CA LYS A 708 17.49 -54.79 36.77
C LYS A 708 17.92 -54.48 38.20
N VAL A 709 18.01 -55.50 39.06
CA VAL A 709 18.47 -55.36 40.45
C VAL A 709 19.98 -55.12 40.53
N ASP A 710 20.80 -55.92 39.83
CA ASP A 710 22.26 -55.76 39.75
C ASP A 710 22.64 -54.32 39.35
N ALA A 711 21.96 -53.76 38.32
CA ALA A 711 22.18 -52.39 37.85
C ALA A 711 21.76 -51.32 38.87
N LEU A 712 20.65 -51.52 39.58
CA LEU A 712 20.19 -50.59 40.62
C LEU A 712 21.07 -50.65 41.88
N GLU A 713 21.59 -51.83 42.26
CA GLU A 713 22.56 -51.99 43.35
C GLU A 713 23.90 -51.31 43.06
N ALA A 714 24.35 -51.32 41.80
CA ALA A 714 25.48 -50.49 41.37
C ALA A 714 25.15 -49.00 41.56
N ALA A 715 23.97 -48.56 41.10
CA ALA A 715 23.53 -47.17 41.14
C ALA A 715 23.27 -46.60 42.55
N LEU A 716 23.05 -47.45 43.58
CA LEU A 716 22.91 -47.01 44.98
C LEU A 716 24.19 -46.39 45.56
N LYS A 717 25.35 -46.64 44.95
CA LYS A 717 26.67 -46.19 45.44
C LYS A 717 26.96 -44.72 45.11
N ASP A 718 26.21 -44.10 44.18
CA ASP A 718 26.39 -42.71 43.75
C ASP A 718 25.41 -41.74 44.44
N LYS A 719 25.96 -40.81 45.22
CA LYS A 719 25.24 -39.90 46.13
C LYS A 719 24.17 -39.04 45.43
N GLY A 720 24.45 -38.50 44.25
CA GLY A 720 23.56 -37.58 43.52
C GLY A 720 22.21 -38.14 43.04
N THR A 721 21.99 -39.47 43.09
CA THR A 721 20.76 -40.11 42.59
C THR A 721 20.05 -41.08 43.55
N ILE A 722 20.62 -41.37 44.73
CA ILE A 722 20.19 -42.48 45.60
C ILE A 722 18.67 -42.53 45.84
N ALA A 723 18.02 -41.40 46.15
CA ALA A 723 16.58 -41.38 46.45
C ALA A 723 15.68 -41.86 45.29
N VAL A 724 16.09 -41.66 44.04
CA VAL A 724 15.34 -42.16 42.86
C VAL A 724 15.66 -43.64 42.62
N VAL A 725 16.90 -44.06 42.85
CA VAL A 725 17.32 -45.47 42.77
C VAL A 725 16.58 -46.31 43.81
N ILE A 726 16.50 -45.84 45.07
CA ILE A 726 15.71 -46.51 46.12
C ILE A 726 14.26 -46.70 45.68
N LYS A 727 13.63 -45.68 45.09
CA LYS A 727 12.25 -45.80 44.62
C LYS A 727 12.12 -46.81 43.47
N ALA A 728 13.06 -46.84 42.53
CA ALA A 728 13.05 -47.84 41.46
C ALA A 728 13.24 -49.28 41.97
N ILE A 729 13.93 -49.46 43.11
CA ILE A 729 14.03 -50.75 43.80
C ILE A 729 12.73 -51.07 44.57
N GLU A 730 12.09 -50.07 45.19
CA GLU A 730 10.76 -50.20 45.81
C GLU A 730 9.68 -50.62 44.80
N ASP A 731 9.68 -49.99 43.62
CA ASP A 731 8.74 -50.25 42.51
C ASP A 731 8.92 -51.66 41.89
N LEU A 732 10.01 -52.38 42.19
CA LEU A 732 10.21 -53.81 41.85
C LEU A 732 9.60 -54.78 42.87
N GLY A 733 9.18 -54.31 44.06
CA GLY A 733 8.51 -55.11 45.08
C GLY A 733 9.32 -56.34 45.54
N ALA A 734 8.67 -57.51 45.65
CA ALA A 734 9.28 -58.73 46.17
C ALA A 734 10.53 -59.20 45.40
N ASP A 735 10.60 -58.87 44.11
CA ASP A 735 11.72 -59.21 43.22
C ASP A 735 13.01 -58.44 43.57
N ALA A 736 12.90 -57.34 44.32
CA ALA A 736 14.03 -56.56 44.84
C ALA A 736 14.74 -57.18 46.06
N LYS A 737 14.37 -58.41 46.47
CA LYS A 737 14.98 -59.13 47.60
C LYS A 737 16.52 -59.10 47.65
N PRO A 738 17.29 -59.18 46.54
CA PRO A 738 18.75 -59.11 46.59
C PRO A 738 19.29 -57.77 47.12
N ALA A 739 18.62 -56.65 46.83
CA ALA A 739 19.07 -55.30 47.19
C ALA A 739 18.83 -54.91 48.66
N LEU A 740 18.12 -55.74 49.43
CA LEU A 740 17.82 -55.48 50.84
C LEU A 740 19.05 -55.19 51.73
N PRO A 741 20.24 -55.82 51.57
CA PRO A 741 21.43 -55.46 52.33
C PRO A 741 21.90 -54.03 52.04
N ALA A 742 22.01 -53.65 50.77
CA ALA A 742 22.43 -52.31 50.35
C ALA A 742 21.43 -51.22 50.81
N LEU A 743 20.13 -51.50 50.75
CA LEU A 743 19.12 -50.61 51.35
C LEU A 743 19.27 -50.51 52.87
N LYS A 744 19.59 -51.60 53.57
CA LYS A 744 19.74 -51.63 55.04
C LYS A 744 20.94 -50.81 55.53
N GLU A 745 22.04 -50.76 54.78
CA GLU A 745 23.14 -49.81 55.03
C GLU A 745 22.68 -48.35 54.94
N LEU A 746 21.85 -48.01 53.96
CA LEU A 746 21.35 -46.64 53.75
C LEU A 746 20.40 -46.15 54.87
N LYS A 747 19.93 -47.03 55.77
CA LYS A 747 19.22 -46.64 57.00
C LYS A 747 20.07 -45.78 57.95
N THR A 748 21.41 -45.85 57.88
CA THR A 748 22.32 -44.99 58.67
C THR A 748 22.76 -43.74 57.91
N SER A 749 22.25 -43.50 56.70
CA SER A 749 22.62 -42.33 55.88
C SER A 749 22.34 -41.02 56.62
N THR A 750 23.29 -40.08 56.57
CA THR A 750 23.16 -38.76 57.17
C THR A 750 22.06 -37.94 56.50
N ASN A 751 21.85 -38.13 55.20
CA ASN A 751 20.77 -37.48 54.44
C ASN A 751 19.40 -38.07 54.84
N ALA A 752 18.56 -37.25 55.48
CA ALA A 752 17.25 -37.65 55.97
C ALA A 752 16.29 -38.13 54.86
N THR A 753 16.37 -37.57 53.65
CA THR A 753 15.53 -38.00 52.52
C THR A 753 15.90 -39.41 52.07
N VAL A 754 17.20 -39.70 51.95
CA VAL A 754 17.72 -41.03 51.58
C VAL A 754 17.39 -42.06 52.67
N ARG A 755 17.61 -41.70 53.94
CA ARG A 755 17.32 -42.56 55.10
C ARG A 755 15.84 -42.93 55.19
N ASN A 756 14.94 -41.96 55.04
CA ASN A 756 13.51 -42.19 55.11
C ASN A 756 13.02 -43.04 53.92
N ALA A 757 13.51 -42.74 52.70
CA ALA A 757 13.18 -43.55 51.52
C ALA A 757 13.64 -45.01 51.68
N ALA A 758 14.86 -45.25 52.17
CA ALA A 758 15.38 -46.60 52.41
C ALA A 758 14.51 -47.38 53.41
N ILE A 759 14.08 -46.73 54.50
CA ILE A 759 13.17 -47.35 55.49
C ILE A 759 11.83 -47.74 54.87
N THR A 760 11.22 -46.85 54.06
CA THR A 760 9.95 -47.13 53.37
C THR A 760 10.08 -48.25 52.33
N ALA A 761 11.13 -48.23 51.52
CA ALA A 761 11.38 -49.26 50.50
C ALA A 761 11.59 -50.64 51.13
N ILE A 762 12.41 -50.75 52.18
CA ILE A 762 12.62 -52.01 52.90
C ILE A 762 11.30 -52.56 53.44
N ALA A 763 10.49 -51.74 54.11
CA ALA A 763 9.22 -52.19 54.68
C ALA A 763 8.26 -52.73 53.61
N LYS A 764 8.19 -52.09 52.44
CA LYS A 764 7.36 -52.55 51.30
C LYS A 764 7.91 -53.81 50.65
N ILE A 765 9.22 -53.91 50.45
CA ILE A 765 9.86 -55.09 49.85
C ILE A 765 9.72 -56.29 50.79
N GLU A 766 9.94 -56.12 52.09
CA GLU A 766 9.77 -57.19 53.09
C GLU A 766 8.29 -57.61 53.24
N ALA A 767 7.33 -56.69 53.13
CA ALA A 767 5.91 -57.03 53.04
C ALA A 767 5.57 -57.81 51.76
N ALA A 768 6.02 -57.35 50.59
CA ALA A 768 5.78 -58.02 49.31
C ALA A 768 6.44 -59.42 49.24
N ILE A 769 7.54 -59.65 49.95
CA ILE A 769 8.17 -60.98 50.12
C ILE A 769 7.35 -61.88 51.06
N ALA A 770 6.53 -61.33 51.95
CA ALA A 770 5.62 -62.09 52.81
C ALA A 770 4.26 -62.39 52.15
N GLU A 771 3.90 -61.64 51.10
CA GLU A 771 2.69 -61.84 50.29
C GLU A 771 2.88 -62.77 49.08
N LYS A 772 4.11 -63.21 48.77
CA LYS A 772 4.51 -63.91 47.52
C LYS A 772 5.19 -65.25 47.77
#